data_AF-A0A329QVX8-F1
#
_entry.id   AF-A0A329QVX8-F1
#
_cell.length_a   1.000
_cell.length_b   1.000
_cell.length_c   1.000
_cell.angle_alpha   90.00
_cell.angle_beta   90.00
_cell.angle_gamma   90.00
#
_symmetry.space_group_name_H-M   'P 1'
#
loop_
_entity.id
_entity.type
_entity.pdbx_description
1 polymer ?
#
loop_
_entity_poly.entity_id
_entity_poly.type
_entity_poly.pdbx_seq_one_letter_code
_entity_poly.pdbx_strand_id
1 'polypeptide(L)'
;MRSSITPPIEQQLYTRERRGVFRTTEGFDTVAASPGLDPSFIKKVLHPYCVYDAPAELTGRSEKDETKFPPSIHLLHLESGEMILGQNVYQSADFTGLRSAFFAHNYVLSPERSEEQMKQGGWLDAVFATSYDIEQGTVLPSLHELPRAAGVGQGSPDQTLAALKMNEVVFKRLLYAVMQAIATRRKVYIALDVPAEEVTAGAKGLLRLLYAALPYAFRRQLGFMTFAKEPQAKKGIHLQFVERGTLRPKDRNTEKDFTFDLVSGRVTHADASVAKLPYAEFAWSLLHEPAAADSFYAFADEMLSGMEPGRELSIEAYGELSMFYRLEQGMEELYLDNKSDVLSGLLTYLKPEGGAQQRSRLNELFLTLLSRELDSVKRENVPEESVAARIGEYFRVAAPVVQSRIVDYFIYGVNNARSQKRMRAVQELYGLLDRDSLLSHAFFDKVLANESLTKLLFEPYLDNQLKRTESAADVVEVIQRWITSHPSAIHNSFLLERTGTELRERLCSAPNPVQSANEALKRVSVLDRLPVPGSLDTGITARIGQSGASVRTNRKGGPGSAVQPPAYQEDLTRLADKLAYVINLFMIQDLDLERVNREQLLSIDILLHGNEVRDWAARQGSDVSARTNMMLAARAWLSGEGRDEEELESLSLAERNELQRWSRRWLAGELRDRPDTAAFEALPLAFYRGGSSSNRLDYPGLIEFIYSSSGRTEVLYQFMEWSGNQRLFIRGSHAHKGYSDAIVAYFKAHDREAFKSKSAFKPYYARASKTMKPAYDRAKTELASPLVRMLTGKRKNLFLGSVIVILILGIAGGTYALIGDKAETPAASPPPTQEPAVPAEPEVELAEQIAYLVPASEADDGTQTPAQLVIRYRNETDSNALQTNTLQWNLKDGTTQQLHAEGEWESFNRNEEPDGEGTAGNSSEGTPEGSSAGSSTDTANDTQQSGEAEQGADSASSEGNTSDPAAGSTATGTGTTSDTTDEGTAQGDADGTSSDSPQSTGADSSSVENLTVAEADRLYPYGHQVELPADFDLKDIVSVQSGTTVINLVLEPKL
;
A
#
# COMPACT_ATOMS: atom_id res chain seq x y z
N MET A 1 53.20 -6.54 26.09
CA MET A 1 53.28 -8.02 26.16
C MET A 1 52.96 -8.46 27.58
N ARG A 2 51.81 -9.11 27.79
CA ARG A 2 51.62 -10.09 28.87
C ARG A 2 51.55 -11.45 28.18
N SER A 3 52.27 -12.44 28.69
CA SER A 3 52.13 -13.82 28.22
C SER A 3 50.78 -14.36 28.70
N SER A 4 49.85 -14.60 27.77
CA SER A 4 48.62 -15.34 28.05
C SER A 4 48.99 -16.78 28.40
N ILE A 5 48.91 -17.13 29.69
CA ILE A 5 49.04 -18.52 30.14
C ILE A 5 47.67 -19.15 29.90
N THR A 6 47.50 -19.82 28.76
CA THR A 6 46.25 -20.50 28.39
C THR A 6 45.85 -21.46 29.53
N PRO A 7 44.68 -21.27 30.19
CA PRO A 7 44.30 -22.00 31.41
C PRO A 7 44.45 -23.51 31.23
N PRO A 8 44.90 -24.28 32.24
CA PRO A 8 45.13 -25.71 32.08
C PRO A 8 43.84 -26.49 31.79
N ILE A 9 43.99 -27.70 31.24
CA ILE A 9 42.90 -28.65 31.04
C ILE A 9 42.73 -29.44 32.32
N GLU A 10 41.52 -29.45 32.88
CA GLU A 10 41.21 -30.17 34.10
C GLU A 10 40.65 -31.57 33.79
N GLN A 11 40.79 -32.52 34.72
CA GLN A 11 40.41 -33.93 34.55
C GLN A 11 39.47 -34.43 35.66
N GLN A 12 38.61 -35.40 35.35
CA GLN A 12 37.77 -36.11 36.31
C GLN A 12 37.65 -37.59 35.95
N LEU A 13 37.88 -38.47 36.93
CA LEU A 13 37.71 -39.93 36.83
C LEU A 13 36.55 -40.39 37.72
N TYR A 14 35.66 -41.21 37.18
CA TYR A 14 34.43 -41.67 37.85
C TYR A 14 34.19 -43.15 37.57
N THR A 15 33.90 -43.93 38.62
CA THR A 15 33.60 -45.36 38.53
C THR A 15 32.94 -45.83 39.84
N ARG A 16 32.66 -47.14 39.97
CA ARG A 16 32.19 -47.75 41.21
C ARG A 16 33.36 -48.30 42.02
N GLU A 17 33.60 -47.70 43.19
CA GLU A 17 34.74 -48.02 44.06
C GLU A 17 34.34 -48.00 45.54
N ARG A 18 35.23 -48.44 46.43
CA ARG A 18 35.07 -48.50 47.90
C ARG A 18 34.89 -47.12 48.56
N ARG A 19 35.43 -46.07 47.93
CA ARG A 19 35.43 -44.67 48.37
C ARG A 19 35.60 -43.76 47.14
N GLY A 20 35.29 -42.48 47.29
CA GLY A 20 35.53 -41.45 46.29
C GLY A 20 35.77 -40.07 46.92
N VAL A 21 35.82 -39.03 46.09
CA VAL A 21 36.02 -37.63 46.48
C VAL A 21 34.85 -37.09 47.31
N PHE A 22 33.64 -37.63 47.13
CA PHE A 22 32.42 -37.14 47.79
C PHE A 22 31.75 -38.17 48.72
N ARG A 23 32.11 -39.46 48.63
CA ARG A 23 31.55 -40.54 49.45
C ARG A 23 32.65 -41.39 50.09
N THR A 24 32.51 -41.66 51.39
CA THR A 24 33.40 -42.57 52.15
C THR A 24 32.92 -44.03 52.16
N THR A 25 31.84 -44.34 51.44
CA THR A 25 31.19 -45.65 51.35
C THR A 25 31.21 -46.15 49.90
N GLU A 26 31.04 -47.46 49.70
CA GLU A 26 30.96 -48.02 48.35
C GLU A 26 29.86 -47.40 47.48
N GLY A 27 30.14 -47.27 46.18
CA GLY A 27 29.18 -46.77 45.20
C GLY A 27 29.86 -46.15 43.99
N PHE A 28 29.05 -45.68 43.05
CA PHE A 28 29.54 -44.83 41.96
C PHE A 28 29.82 -43.41 42.50
N ASP A 29 31.04 -42.93 42.30
CA ASP A 29 31.46 -41.58 42.65
C ASP A 29 32.66 -41.15 41.78
N THR A 30 33.02 -39.87 41.84
CA THR A 30 34.33 -39.40 41.34
C THR A 30 35.42 -40.02 42.21
N VAL A 31 36.35 -40.78 41.64
CA VAL A 31 37.46 -41.40 42.38
C VAL A 31 38.66 -40.46 42.48
N ALA A 32 38.92 -39.66 41.43
CA ALA A 32 39.92 -38.59 41.45
C ALA A 32 39.53 -37.44 40.51
N ALA A 33 39.95 -36.22 40.82
CA ALA A 33 39.73 -35.03 39.98
C ALA A 33 40.89 -34.03 40.08
N SER A 34 41.07 -33.19 39.06
CA SER A 34 42.03 -32.08 39.08
C SER A 34 41.51 -30.93 39.96
N PRO A 35 42.39 -30.19 40.66
CA PRO A 35 42.00 -29.26 41.72
C PRO A 35 41.32 -27.97 41.23
N GLY A 36 41.28 -27.69 39.93
CA GLY A 36 40.54 -26.57 39.36
C GLY A 36 39.04 -26.83 39.20
N LEU A 37 38.57 -28.07 39.33
CA LEU A 37 37.15 -28.40 39.19
C LEU A 37 36.37 -28.18 40.50
N ASP A 38 35.35 -27.32 40.44
CA ASP A 38 34.42 -27.12 41.55
C ASP A 38 33.62 -28.41 41.89
N PRO A 39 33.51 -28.81 43.17
CA PRO A 39 32.69 -29.93 43.61
C PRO A 39 31.21 -29.91 43.19
N SER A 40 30.61 -28.73 42.97
CA SER A 40 29.24 -28.63 42.49
C SER A 40 29.14 -28.72 40.95
N PHE A 41 30.13 -28.20 40.22
CA PHE A 41 30.30 -28.42 38.78
C PHE A 41 30.41 -29.91 38.47
N ILE A 42 31.30 -30.64 39.15
CA ILE A 42 31.47 -32.09 38.94
C ILE A 42 30.13 -32.83 39.13
N LYS A 43 29.39 -32.54 40.22
CA LYS A 43 28.12 -33.21 40.56
C LYS A 43 26.93 -32.82 39.67
N LYS A 44 26.86 -31.57 39.20
CA LYS A 44 25.73 -31.06 38.41
C LYS A 44 25.95 -31.18 36.91
N VAL A 45 27.19 -31.15 36.45
CA VAL A 45 27.55 -31.04 35.03
C VAL A 45 28.21 -32.32 34.53
N LEU A 46 29.19 -32.90 35.24
CA LEU A 46 29.91 -34.09 34.75
C LEU A 46 29.21 -35.41 35.09
N HIS A 47 28.72 -35.58 36.33
CA HIS A 47 28.04 -36.81 36.78
C HIS A 47 26.87 -37.24 35.86
N PRO A 48 26.02 -36.36 35.31
CA PRO A 48 24.96 -36.75 34.37
C PRO A 48 25.43 -37.42 33.06
N TYR A 49 26.68 -37.21 32.63
CA TYR A 49 27.25 -37.87 31.46
C TYR A 49 28.12 -39.08 31.83
N CYS A 50 28.43 -39.29 33.12
CA CYS A 50 29.13 -40.47 33.63
C CYS A 50 28.18 -41.69 33.71
N VAL A 51 27.73 -42.20 32.56
CA VAL A 51 26.80 -43.33 32.43
C VAL A 51 27.17 -44.19 31.21
N TYR A 52 27.14 -45.51 31.35
CA TYR A 52 27.34 -46.43 30.24
C TYR A 52 26.36 -47.61 30.29
N ASP A 53 25.54 -47.74 29.23
CA ASP A 53 24.64 -48.87 29.01
C ASP A 53 25.23 -49.79 27.94
N ALA A 54 25.55 -51.03 28.30
CA ALA A 54 26.18 -51.98 27.38
C ALA A 54 25.23 -52.41 26.23
N PRO A 55 25.77 -52.68 25.01
CA PRO A 55 24.97 -53.18 23.89
C PRO A 55 24.19 -54.44 24.25
N ALA A 56 22.94 -54.53 23.81
CA ALA A 56 22.12 -55.73 23.89
C ALA A 56 22.75 -56.91 23.14
N GLU A 57 23.41 -56.69 22.00
CA GLU A 57 24.09 -57.73 21.22
C GLU A 57 25.22 -58.41 22.03
N LEU A 58 26.13 -57.62 22.58
CA LEU A 58 27.27 -58.11 23.37
C LEU A 58 26.83 -58.73 24.70
N THR A 59 25.85 -58.11 25.36
CA THR A 59 25.28 -58.62 26.62
C THR A 59 24.53 -59.93 26.40
N GLY A 60 23.76 -60.04 25.32
CA GLY A 60 22.97 -61.23 24.97
C GLY A 60 23.84 -62.46 24.70
N ARG A 61 25.03 -62.28 24.09
CA ARG A 61 26.02 -63.35 23.91
C ARG A 61 26.92 -63.60 25.12
N SER A 62 26.67 -62.95 26.26
CA SER A 62 27.46 -63.05 27.50
C SER A 62 28.95 -62.72 27.31
N GLU A 63 29.25 -61.72 26.48
CA GLU A 63 30.61 -61.25 26.25
C GLU A 63 31.25 -60.70 27.55
N LYS A 64 32.54 -60.95 27.74
CA LYS A 64 33.31 -60.50 28.93
C LYS A 64 34.60 -59.76 28.60
N ASP A 65 35.03 -59.80 27.34
CA ASP A 65 36.19 -59.06 26.88
C ASP A 65 35.84 -57.57 26.76
N GLU A 66 36.32 -56.77 27.72
CA GLU A 66 36.08 -55.33 27.80
C GLU A 66 36.50 -54.58 26.53
N THR A 67 37.50 -55.09 25.80
CA THR A 67 38.02 -54.44 24.58
C THR A 67 37.05 -54.45 23.41
N LYS A 68 36.01 -55.29 23.46
CA LYS A 68 34.95 -55.39 22.44
C LYS A 68 33.76 -54.46 22.70
N PHE A 69 33.62 -53.93 23.91
CA PHE A 69 32.50 -53.04 24.23
C PHE A 69 32.78 -51.62 23.69
N PRO A 70 31.91 -51.05 22.84
CA PRO A 70 32.19 -49.79 22.13
C PRO A 70 32.34 -48.62 23.12
N PRO A 71 33.51 -47.96 23.21
CA PRO A 71 33.72 -46.88 24.15
C PRO A 71 32.84 -45.67 23.79
N SER A 72 32.04 -45.17 24.73
CA SER A 72 31.14 -44.03 24.52
C SER A 72 31.91 -42.72 24.73
N ILE A 73 32.50 -42.20 23.66
CA ILE A 73 33.12 -40.87 23.64
C ILE A 73 32.01 -39.84 23.44
N HIS A 74 31.99 -38.81 24.27
CA HIS A 74 31.05 -37.71 24.18
C HIS A 74 31.75 -36.35 24.21
N LEU A 75 31.18 -35.37 23.52
CA LEU A 75 31.58 -33.97 23.60
C LEU A 75 30.33 -33.13 23.85
N LEU A 76 30.43 -32.12 24.73
CA LEU A 76 29.43 -31.06 24.83
C LEU A 76 30.06 -29.70 25.10
N HIS A 77 29.37 -28.67 24.65
CA HIS A 77 29.66 -27.28 24.96
C HIS A 77 28.72 -26.78 26.07
N LEU A 78 29.24 -25.99 27.00
CA LEU A 78 28.45 -25.36 28.06
C LEU A 78 28.09 -23.91 27.70
N GLU A 79 27.06 -23.38 28.36
CA GLU A 79 26.67 -21.96 28.30
C GLU A 79 27.76 -21.02 28.82
N SER A 80 28.76 -21.53 29.53
CA SER A 80 30.00 -20.85 29.93
C SER A 80 31.08 -20.79 28.83
N GLY A 81 30.86 -21.43 27.67
CA GLY A 81 31.85 -21.60 26.61
C GLY A 81 32.88 -22.71 26.85
N GLU A 82 32.85 -23.34 28.03
CA GLU A 82 33.70 -24.49 28.35
C GLU A 82 33.28 -25.71 27.53
N MET A 83 34.26 -26.55 27.20
CA MET A 83 34.07 -27.81 26.49
C MET A 83 34.37 -28.98 27.40
N ILE A 84 33.46 -29.96 27.43
CA ILE A 84 33.69 -31.25 28.07
C ILE A 84 33.90 -32.28 26.97
N LEU A 85 35.02 -33.00 27.03
CA LEU A 85 35.34 -34.12 26.16
C LEU A 85 35.59 -35.34 27.04
N GLY A 86 34.71 -36.34 26.96
CA GLY A 86 34.70 -37.49 27.86
C GLY A 86 34.63 -38.83 27.15
N GLN A 87 35.00 -39.89 27.86
CA GLN A 87 34.86 -41.27 27.43
C GLN A 87 34.36 -42.15 28.58
N ASN A 88 33.32 -42.94 28.31
CA ASN A 88 32.82 -43.97 29.22
C ASN A 88 33.06 -45.35 28.60
N VAL A 89 33.57 -46.30 29.38
CA VAL A 89 33.89 -47.67 28.95
C VAL A 89 33.28 -48.71 29.88
N TYR A 90 32.91 -49.87 29.34
CA TYR A 90 32.43 -51.01 30.10
C TYR A 90 33.53 -51.58 31.02
N GLN A 91 33.14 -52.06 32.20
CA GLN A 91 33.99 -52.90 33.05
C GLN A 91 33.25 -54.20 33.36
N SER A 92 33.92 -55.32 33.09
CA SER A 92 33.40 -56.68 33.31
C SER A 92 33.18 -56.98 34.80
N ALA A 93 33.93 -56.34 35.68
CA ALA A 93 33.74 -56.37 37.13
C ALA A 93 34.14 -55.05 37.81
N ASP A 94 33.42 -54.70 38.87
CA ASP A 94 33.77 -53.67 39.85
C ASP A 94 34.85 -54.14 40.85
N PHE A 95 35.19 -53.28 41.82
CA PHE A 95 36.16 -53.54 42.90
C PHE A 95 35.90 -54.80 43.76
N THR A 96 34.72 -55.43 43.64
CA THR A 96 34.36 -56.68 44.33
C THR A 96 34.64 -57.92 43.50
N GLY A 97 34.78 -57.79 42.17
CA GLY A 97 34.87 -58.92 41.25
C GLY A 97 33.52 -59.56 40.88
N LEU A 98 32.38 -59.06 41.40
CA LEU A 98 31.09 -59.77 41.37
C LEU A 98 30.03 -59.17 40.44
N ARG A 99 30.18 -57.92 39.99
CA ARG A 99 29.18 -57.20 39.18
C ARG A 99 29.89 -56.32 38.15
N SER A 100 29.37 -56.26 36.94
CA SER A 100 29.86 -55.31 35.93
C SER A 100 29.60 -53.86 36.35
N ALA A 101 30.43 -52.95 35.86
CA ALA A 101 30.35 -51.51 36.09
C ALA A 101 30.78 -50.77 34.82
N PHE A 102 31.17 -49.50 34.98
CA PHE A 102 31.80 -48.72 33.94
C PHE A 102 32.82 -47.76 34.55
N PHE A 103 33.73 -47.30 33.71
CA PHE A 103 34.70 -46.26 34.01
C PHE A 103 34.47 -45.06 33.10
N ALA A 104 34.54 -43.85 33.65
CA ALA A 104 34.36 -42.61 32.91
C ALA A 104 35.54 -41.66 33.17
N HIS A 105 36.09 -41.09 32.11
CA HIS A 105 37.15 -40.08 32.16
C HIS A 105 36.75 -38.86 31.33
N ASN A 106 36.71 -37.69 31.97
CA ASN A 106 36.30 -36.43 31.37
C ASN A 106 37.42 -35.40 31.45
N TYR A 107 37.71 -34.76 30.31
CA TYR A 107 38.50 -33.55 30.17
C TYR A 107 37.59 -32.32 30.16
N VAL A 108 38.00 -31.24 30.83
CA VAL A 108 37.32 -29.95 30.82
C VAL A 108 38.28 -28.88 30.31
N LEU A 109 37.89 -28.20 29.23
CA LEU A 109 38.69 -27.21 28.53
C LEU A 109 38.03 -25.81 28.69
N SER A 110 38.86 -24.81 28.98
CA SER A 110 38.43 -23.40 28.99
C SER A 110 38.01 -22.93 27.59
N PRO A 111 37.18 -21.87 27.46
CA PRO A 111 36.72 -21.37 26.15
C PRO A 111 37.87 -21.06 25.18
N GLU A 112 38.98 -20.53 25.70
CA GLU A 112 40.21 -20.25 24.93
C GLU A 112 40.77 -21.52 24.28
N ARG A 113 40.83 -22.65 25.01
CA ARG A 113 41.28 -23.93 24.48
C ARG A 113 40.26 -24.63 23.59
N SER A 114 38.97 -24.46 23.86
CA SER A 114 37.90 -24.99 23.01
C SER A 114 38.10 -24.50 21.56
N GLU A 115 38.33 -23.20 21.38
CA GLU A 115 38.55 -22.58 20.07
C GLU A 115 39.86 -23.06 19.40
N GLU A 116 40.95 -23.20 20.14
CA GLU A 116 42.21 -23.79 19.64
C GLU A 116 42.00 -25.24 19.14
N GLN A 117 41.28 -26.08 19.88
CA GLN A 117 41.06 -27.48 19.52
C GLN A 117 40.10 -27.62 18.32
N MET A 118 39.03 -26.84 18.23
CA MET A 118 38.06 -26.92 17.11
C MET A 118 38.67 -26.58 15.74
N LYS A 119 39.74 -25.77 15.73
CA LYS A 119 40.55 -25.49 14.53
C LYS A 119 41.60 -26.56 14.24
N GLN A 120 42.15 -27.24 15.25
CA GLN A 120 43.16 -28.30 15.06
C GLN A 120 42.61 -29.69 14.74
N GLY A 121 41.34 -30.00 15.06
CA GLY A 121 40.66 -31.26 14.73
C GLY A 121 41.13 -32.54 15.46
N GLY A 122 42.38 -32.62 15.89
CA GLY A 122 43.01 -33.83 16.48
C GLY A 122 42.57 -34.21 17.90
N TRP A 123 41.56 -33.54 18.46
CA TRP A 123 41.02 -33.79 19.80
C TRP A 123 40.15 -35.07 19.87
N LEU A 124 39.55 -35.51 18.76
CA LEU A 124 38.74 -36.74 18.72
C LEU A 124 39.59 -37.99 18.99
N ASP A 125 40.90 -37.91 18.76
CA ASP A 125 41.89 -38.96 19.02
C ASP A 125 42.71 -38.71 20.30
N ALA A 126 42.06 -38.03 21.26
CA ALA A 126 42.49 -38.02 22.66
C ALA A 126 42.53 -39.44 23.25
N VAL A 127 43.51 -39.68 24.13
CA VAL A 127 43.68 -40.89 24.93
C VAL A 127 43.00 -40.69 26.26
N PHE A 128 42.25 -41.69 26.72
CA PHE A 128 41.55 -41.66 28.00
C PHE A 128 42.03 -42.80 28.89
N ALA A 129 41.95 -42.62 30.22
CA ALA A 129 42.07 -43.73 31.16
C ALA A 129 40.81 -44.61 31.10
N THR A 130 41.01 -45.93 31.14
CA THR A 130 39.93 -46.94 31.19
C THR A 130 39.82 -47.63 32.56
N SER A 131 40.78 -47.34 33.45
CA SER A 131 40.83 -47.80 34.84
C SER A 131 41.67 -46.83 35.68
N TYR A 132 41.58 -46.93 37.01
CA TYR A 132 42.37 -46.15 37.96
C TYR A 132 42.60 -46.96 39.24
N ASP A 133 43.78 -46.83 39.83
CA ASP A 133 44.10 -47.37 41.14
C ASP A 133 43.94 -46.28 42.19
N ILE A 134 42.95 -46.43 43.07
CA ILE A 134 42.58 -45.42 44.07
C ILE A 134 43.64 -45.23 45.17
N GLU A 135 44.61 -46.13 45.31
CA GLU A 135 45.75 -45.92 46.21
C GLU A 135 46.78 -44.92 45.64
N GLN A 136 46.62 -44.49 44.38
CA GLN A 136 47.34 -43.33 43.81
C GLN A 136 46.79 -41.98 44.32
N GLY A 137 45.64 -41.97 45.00
CA GLY A 137 45.04 -40.80 45.63
C GLY A 137 43.76 -40.31 44.94
N THR A 138 43.35 -39.09 45.27
CA THR A 138 42.08 -38.49 44.81
C THR A 138 42.26 -37.20 44.01
N VAL A 139 43.51 -36.78 43.75
CA VAL A 139 43.87 -35.53 43.07
C VAL A 139 44.65 -35.83 41.80
N LEU A 140 44.19 -35.30 40.67
CA LEU A 140 44.84 -35.43 39.37
C LEU A 140 45.64 -34.18 39.03
N PRO A 141 46.71 -34.28 38.22
CA PRO A 141 47.33 -33.10 37.63
C PRO A 141 46.36 -32.43 36.64
N SER A 142 46.43 -31.11 36.52
CA SER A 142 45.89 -30.39 35.37
C SER A 142 46.90 -30.45 34.21
N LEU A 143 46.44 -30.53 32.97
CA LEU A 143 47.27 -30.75 31.78
C LEU A 143 47.49 -29.46 30.96
N HIS A 144 48.59 -29.41 30.22
CA HIS A 144 48.86 -28.30 29.28
C HIS A 144 48.39 -28.57 27.85
N GLU A 145 48.17 -29.83 27.48
CA GLU A 145 47.66 -30.29 26.18
C GLU A 145 46.82 -31.57 26.37
N LEU A 146 45.93 -31.88 25.44
CA LEU A 146 45.23 -33.18 25.42
C LEU A 146 46.23 -34.29 25.07
N PRO A 147 46.32 -35.39 25.85
CA PRO A 147 47.07 -36.58 25.43
C PRO A 147 46.43 -37.16 24.17
N ARG A 148 47.19 -37.26 23.06
CA ARG A 148 46.70 -37.78 21.77
C ARG A 148 47.41 -39.08 21.41
N ALA A 149 46.72 -39.99 20.73
CA ALA A 149 47.34 -41.17 20.14
C ALA A 149 48.27 -40.77 18.99
N ALA A 150 49.31 -41.58 18.73
CA ALA A 150 50.13 -41.40 17.52
C ALA A 150 49.23 -41.55 16.27
N GLY A 151 49.32 -40.60 15.34
CA GLY A 151 48.30 -40.38 14.32
C GLY A 151 47.98 -41.61 13.48
N VAL A 152 46.76 -42.14 13.66
CA VAL A 152 46.16 -43.03 12.66
C VAL A 152 45.92 -42.19 11.41
N GLY A 153 46.53 -42.59 10.28
CA GLY A 153 46.37 -41.89 9.02
C GLY A 153 44.89 -41.79 8.65
N GLN A 154 44.42 -40.58 8.32
CA GLN A 154 43.07 -40.40 7.82
C GLN A 154 42.95 -41.11 6.47
N GLY A 155 42.08 -42.13 6.40
CA GLY A 155 41.66 -42.72 5.13
C GLY A 155 40.91 -41.70 4.29
N SER A 156 40.79 -41.93 2.98
CA SER A 156 40.07 -40.97 2.13
C SER A 156 38.58 -40.86 2.55
N PRO A 157 37.90 -39.73 2.25
CA PRO A 157 36.47 -39.59 2.49
C PRO A 157 35.67 -40.76 1.91
N ASP A 158 35.94 -41.13 0.64
CA ASP A 158 35.29 -42.25 -0.04
C ASP A 158 35.47 -43.58 0.67
N GLN A 159 36.69 -43.91 1.12
CA GLN A 159 36.96 -45.17 1.83
C GLN A 159 36.19 -45.23 3.15
N THR A 160 36.13 -44.11 3.87
CA THR A 160 35.42 -43.99 5.15
C THR A 160 33.90 -44.11 4.95
N LEU A 161 33.34 -43.46 3.93
CA LEU A 161 31.91 -43.53 3.63
C LEU A 161 31.49 -44.89 3.07
N ALA A 162 32.31 -45.48 2.18
CA ALA A 162 32.07 -46.82 1.65
C ALA A 162 32.09 -47.90 2.73
N ALA A 163 33.02 -47.82 3.71
CA ALA A 163 33.04 -48.72 4.87
C ALA A 163 31.76 -48.60 5.72
N LEU A 164 31.18 -47.40 5.80
CA LEU A 164 29.91 -47.13 6.48
C LEU A 164 28.66 -47.33 5.57
N LYS A 165 28.85 -47.82 4.34
CA LYS A 165 27.82 -48.00 3.30
C LYS A 165 27.04 -46.73 2.98
N MET A 166 27.66 -45.57 3.22
CA MET A 166 27.10 -44.25 2.95
C MET A 166 27.55 -43.76 1.57
N ASN A 167 26.64 -43.13 0.83
CA ASN A 167 26.96 -42.42 -0.41
C ASN A 167 26.89 -40.91 -0.20
N GLU A 168 27.38 -40.16 -1.18
CA GLU A 168 27.35 -38.70 -1.25
C GLU A 168 25.99 -38.09 -0.87
N VAL A 169 24.89 -38.61 -1.41
CA VAL A 169 23.54 -38.09 -1.16
C VAL A 169 23.13 -38.28 0.31
N VAL A 170 23.43 -39.43 0.90
CA VAL A 170 23.15 -39.69 2.33
C VAL A 170 24.06 -38.84 3.22
N PHE A 171 25.33 -38.65 2.86
CA PHE A 171 26.25 -37.78 3.60
C PHE A 171 25.79 -36.30 3.57
N LYS A 172 25.44 -35.77 2.39
CA LYS A 172 24.92 -34.40 2.24
C LYS A 172 23.63 -34.18 3.04
N ARG A 173 22.72 -35.16 3.05
CA ARG A 173 21.50 -35.16 3.91
C ARG A 173 21.85 -35.16 5.40
N LEU A 174 22.89 -35.88 5.80
CA LEU A 174 23.35 -35.90 7.20
C LEU A 174 24.01 -34.58 7.61
N LEU A 175 24.83 -33.97 6.75
CA LEU A 175 25.42 -32.65 6.99
C LEU A 175 24.34 -31.60 7.25
N TYR A 176 23.32 -31.56 6.37
CA TYR A 176 22.12 -30.72 6.58
C TYR A 176 21.43 -31.01 7.91
N ALA A 177 21.16 -32.29 8.23
CA ALA A 177 20.50 -32.68 9.47
C ALA A 177 21.29 -32.25 10.72
N VAL A 178 22.62 -32.33 10.70
CA VAL A 178 23.48 -31.90 11.82
C VAL A 178 23.50 -30.38 11.97
N MET A 179 23.61 -29.62 10.87
CA MET A 179 23.49 -28.16 10.90
C MET A 179 22.11 -27.72 11.44
N GLN A 180 21.03 -28.32 10.93
CA GLN A 180 19.67 -27.99 11.34
C GLN A 180 19.37 -28.41 12.79
N ALA A 181 19.96 -29.51 13.27
CA ALA A 181 19.85 -29.95 14.67
C ALA A 181 20.49 -28.95 15.65
N ILE A 182 21.65 -28.38 15.30
CA ILE A 182 22.30 -27.31 16.06
C ILE A 182 21.40 -26.07 16.07
N ALA A 183 20.95 -25.61 14.90
CA ALA A 183 20.13 -24.39 14.77
C ALA A 183 18.75 -24.49 15.45
N THR A 184 18.10 -25.65 15.40
CA THR A 184 16.70 -25.85 15.85
C THR A 184 16.54 -26.68 17.12
N ARG A 185 17.63 -26.99 17.83
CA ARG A 185 17.69 -27.83 19.05
C ARG A 185 17.23 -29.30 18.90
N ARG A 186 16.82 -29.71 17.70
CA ARG A 186 16.50 -31.11 17.33
C ARG A 186 17.72 -32.02 17.51
N LYS A 187 17.52 -33.33 17.45
CA LYS A 187 18.60 -34.34 17.52
C LYS A 187 18.77 -35.06 16.18
N VAL A 188 19.95 -35.64 16.01
CA VAL A 188 20.29 -36.58 14.95
C VAL A 188 20.69 -37.91 15.58
N TYR A 189 19.93 -38.98 15.33
CA TYR A 189 20.26 -40.32 15.78
C TYR A 189 20.71 -41.19 14.61
N ILE A 190 21.86 -41.85 14.71
CA ILE A 190 22.43 -42.70 13.64
C ILE A 190 22.60 -44.13 14.13
N ALA A 191 22.02 -45.10 13.42
CA ALA A 191 22.38 -46.51 13.52
C ALA A 191 23.26 -46.89 12.33
N LEU A 192 24.55 -47.16 12.59
CA LEU A 192 25.52 -47.57 11.58
C LEU A 192 25.35 -49.06 11.23
N ASP A 193 25.59 -49.44 9.97
CA ASP A 193 25.49 -50.84 9.52
C ASP A 193 26.79 -51.65 9.72
N VAL A 194 27.30 -51.63 10.96
CA VAL A 194 28.54 -52.29 11.43
C VAL A 194 28.25 -53.17 12.68
N PRO A 195 29.14 -54.09 13.10
CA PRO A 195 29.00 -54.82 14.36
C PRO A 195 29.03 -53.89 15.59
N ALA A 196 28.44 -54.32 16.72
CA ALA A 196 28.42 -53.53 17.96
C ALA A 196 29.81 -53.09 18.44
N GLU A 197 30.84 -53.92 18.21
CA GLU A 197 32.24 -53.63 18.55
C GLU A 197 32.83 -52.46 17.74
N GLU A 198 32.36 -52.26 16.50
CA GLU A 198 32.93 -51.31 15.55
C GLU A 198 32.22 -49.94 15.56
N VAL A 199 31.09 -49.81 16.27
CA VAL A 199 30.24 -48.60 16.26
C VAL A 199 31.04 -47.33 16.58
N THR A 200 31.87 -47.32 17.63
CA THR A 200 32.67 -46.13 17.97
C THR A 200 33.74 -45.82 16.92
N ALA A 201 34.34 -46.84 16.28
CA ALA A 201 35.33 -46.63 15.23
C ALA A 201 34.68 -46.02 13.98
N GLY A 202 33.53 -46.53 13.58
CA GLY A 202 32.71 -45.97 12.49
C GLY A 202 32.20 -44.56 12.81
N ALA A 203 31.70 -44.33 14.02
CA ALA A 203 31.27 -43.03 14.50
C ALA A 203 32.40 -42.00 14.48
N LYS A 204 33.60 -42.37 14.95
CA LYS A 204 34.81 -41.53 14.81
C LYS A 204 35.12 -41.21 13.34
N GLY A 205 35.03 -42.19 12.45
CA GLY A 205 35.22 -41.99 11.00
C GLY A 205 34.28 -40.91 10.44
N LEU A 206 32.98 -41.09 10.67
CA LEU A 206 31.95 -40.16 10.19
C LEU A 206 32.05 -38.77 10.84
N LEU A 207 32.38 -38.69 12.13
CA LEU A 207 32.60 -37.42 12.83
C LEU A 207 33.77 -36.63 12.25
N ARG A 208 34.89 -37.25 11.86
CA ARG A 208 35.99 -36.52 11.21
C ARG A 208 35.53 -35.87 9.89
N LEU A 209 34.72 -36.57 9.09
CA LEU A 209 34.15 -36.01 7.86
C LEU A 209 33.13 -34.90 8.12
N LEU A 210 32.26 -35.06 9.12
CA LEU A 210 31.33 -34.00 9.51
C LEU A 210 32.07 -32.76 10.02
N TYR A 211 33.05 -32.89 10.89
CA TYR A 211 33.86 -31.75 11.34
C TYR A 211 34.67 -31.12 10.20
N ALA A 212 35.16 -31.89 9.22
CA ALA A 212 35.80 -31.34 8.04
C ALA A 212 34.83 -30.55 7.13
N ALA A 213 33.57 -30.98 7.01
CA ALA A 213 32.54 -30.35 6.18
C ALA A 213 31.71 -29.26 6.90
N LEU A 214 31.84 -29.09 8.21
CA LEU A 214 31.08 -28.11 9.00
C LEU A 214 31.84 -26.78 9.15
N PRO A 215 31.16 -25.62 9.06
CA PRO A 215 31.73 -24.32 9.40
C PRO A 215 32.06 -24.16 10.89
N TYR A 216 33.02 -23.28 11.21
CA TYR A 216 33.50 -23.09 12.59
C TYR A 216 32.39 -22.75 13.60
N ALA A 217 31.42 -21.91 13.25
CA ALA A 217 30.28 -21.59 14.14
C ALA A 217 29.48 -22.84 14.56
N PHE A 218 29.23 -23.78 13.64
CA PHE A 218 28.60 -25.06 13.98
C PHE A 218 29.53 -25.98 14.78
N ARG A 219 30.84 -26.02 14.47
CA ARG A 219 31.84 -26.79 15.25
C ARG A 219 31.90 -26.34 16.72
N ARG A 220 31.66 -25.05 17.00
CA ARG A 220 31.60 -24.47 18.36
C ARG A 220 30.35 -24.85 19.16
N GLN A 221 29.37 -25.53 18.55
CA GLN A 221 28.11 -25.92 19.20
C GLN A 221 27.81 -27.42 19.09
N LEU A 222 28.46 -28.15 18.17
CA LEU A 222 28.24 -29.59 17.94
C LEU A 222 28.76 -30.46 19.10
N GLY A 223 27.98 -30.61 20.16
CA GLY A 223 28.11 -31.78 21.05
C GLY A 223 27.58 -33.06 20.40
N PHE A 224 28.24 -34.20 20.68
CA PHE A 224 27.89 -35.51 20.12
C PHE A 224 28.19 -36.66 21.11
N MET A 225 27.71 -37.88 20.82
CA MET A 225 28.05 -39.09 21.57
C MET A 225 28.21 -40.31 20.63
N THR A 226 29.39 -40.95 20.59
CA THR A 226 29.79 -41.99 19.61
C THR A 226 29.18 -43.37 19.82
N PHE A 227 28.63 -43.64 21.00
CA PHE A 227 27.85 -44.83 21.25
C PHE A 227 26.86 -44.58 22.39
N ALA A 228 25.66 -45.11 22.24
CA ALA A 228 24.70 -45.33 23.31
C ALA A 228 23.81 -46.50 22.94
N LYS A 229 23.22 -47.14 23.95
CA LYS A 229 22.29 -48.25 23.72
C LYS A 229 21.05 -47.81 22.96
N GLU A 230 20.37 -46.75 23.40
CA GLU A 230 19.10 -46.27 22.81
C GLU A 230 19.12 -44.74 22.59
N PRO A 231 18.26 -44.19 21.70
CA PRO A 231 18.09 -42.74 21.52
C PRO A 231 17.75 -42.02 22.82
N GLN A 232 18.48 -40.94 23.18
CA GLN A 232 18.28 -40.22 24.44
C GLN A 232 18.50 -38.71 24.24
N ALA A 233 17.47 -37.90 24.47
CA ALA A 233 17.54 -36.45 24.38
C ALA A 233 18.36 -35.80 25.53
N LYS A 234 19.70 -35.88 25.44
CA LYS A 234 20.63 -35.24 26.39
C LYS A 234 20.83 -33.75 26.06
N LYS A 235 21.08 -32.92 27.08
CA LYS A 235 21.48 -31.51 26.91
C LYS A 235 22.87 -31.44 26.26
N GLY A 236 23.13 -30.42 25.45
CA GLY A 236 24.43 -30.21 24.76
C GLY A 236 24.74 -31.18 23.62
N ILE A 237 24.22 -32.40 23.65
CA ILE A 237 24.38 -33.42 22.60
C ILE A 237 23.36 -33.16 21.47
N HIS A 238 23.83 -32.99 20.24
CA HIS A 238 22.99 -32.86 19.03
C HIS A 238 23.00 -34.15 18.20
N LEU A 239 24.15 -34.82 18.11
CA LEU A 239 24.36 -36.03 17.31
C LEU A 239 24.67 -37.24 18.21
N GLN A 240 23.89 -38.31 18.09
CA GLN A 240 24.05 -39.52 18.89
C GLN A 240 24.06 -40.77 18.00
N PHE A 241 25.09 -41.61 18.14
CA PHE A 241 25.16 -42.92 17.51
C PHE A 241 24.55 -43.97 18.45
N VAL A 242 23.69 -44.83 17.92
CA VAL A 242 22.87 -45.78 18.69
C VAL A 242 23.01 -47.22 18.22
N GLU A 243 22.71 -48.18 19.10
CA GLU A 243 22.72 -49.61 18.76
C GLU A 243 21.71 -49.94 17.64
N ARG A 244 22.04 -50.93 16.80
CA ARG A 244 21.25 -51.29 15.62
C ARG A 244 19.87 -51.83 16.01
N GLY A 245 18.85 -51.48 15.24
CA GLY A 245 17.45 -51.86 15.49
C GLY A 245 16.73 -51.07 16.59
N THR A 246 17.40 -50.10 17.25
CA THR A 246 16.77 -49.24 18.26
C THR A 246 15.97 -48.09 17.66
N LEU A 247 16.34 -47.63 16.45
CA LEU A 247 15.57 -46.67 15.67
C LEU A 247 14.30 -47.32 15.10
N ARG A 248 13.21 -47.31 15.89
CA ARG A 248 11.92 -47.88 15.51
C ARG A 248 11.10 -46.90 14.66
N PRO A 249 10.42 -47.35 13.59
CA PRO A 249 9.44 -46.51 12.89
C PRO A 249 8.32 -46.03 13.83
N LYS A 250 7.95 -44.75 13.72
CA LYS A 250 6.91 -44.10 14.53
C LYS A 250 7.12 -44.14 16.06
N ASP A 251 8.37 -44.21 16.53
CA ASP A 251 8.67 -43.95 17.95
C ASP A 251 8.47 -42.47 18.29
N ARG A 252 7.51 -42.18 19.17
CA ARG A 252 7.15 -40.82 19.64
C ARG A 252 8.34 -40.07 20.25
N ASN A 253 9.36 -40.75 20.75
CA ASN A 253 10.56 -40.15 21.31
C ASN A 253 11.53 -39.62 20.24
N THR A 254 11.49 -40.15 19.01
CA THR A 254 12.33 -39.72 17.89
C THR A 254 11.54 -39.17 16.70
N GLU A 255 10.22 -39.18 16.76
CA GLU A 255 9.30 -38.79 15.67
C GLU A 255 9.54 -37.37 15.14
N LYS A 256 10.00 -36.46 16.01
CA LYS A 256 10.34 -35.06 15.65
C LYS A 256 11.83 -34.82 15.37
N ASP A 257 12.68 -35.83 15.51
CA ASP A 257 14.12 -35.75 15.34
C ASP A 257 14.59 -36.40 14.02
N PHE A 258 15.79 -36.06 13.57
CA PHE A 258 16.40 -36.69 12.40
C PHE A 258 16.88 -38.10 12.78
N THR A 259 16.52 -39.10 11.98
CA THR A 259 17.03 -40.46 12.15
C THR A 259 17.71 -40.95 10.87
N PHE A 260 18.84 -41.62 11.01
CA PHE A 260 19.61 -42.26 9.94
C PHE A 260 19.84 -43.72 10.32
N ASP A 261 18.88 -44.57 9.97
CA ASP A 261 18.98 -46.02 10.12
C ASP A 261 19.62 -46.60 8.85
N LEU A 262 20.95 -46.65 8.84
CA LEU A 262 21.72 -47.13 7.68
C LEU A 262 21.56 -48.64 7.47
N VAL A 263 21.05 -49.38 8.47
CA VAL A 263 20.78 -50.82 8.38
C VAL A 263 19.56 -51.09 7.47
N SER A 264 18.53 -50.24 7.54
CA SER A 264 17.37 -50.31 6.64
C SER A 264 17.39 -49.29 5.50
N GLY A 265 18.42 -48.45 5.42
CA GLY A 265 18.53 -47.33 4.47
C GLY A 265 17.53 -46.20 4.74
N ARG A 266 16.86 -46.19 5.90
CA ARG A 266 15.78 -45.26 6.22
C ARG A 266 16.33 -43.98 6.84
N VAL A 267 15.96 -42.84 6.25
CA VAL A 267 16.30 -41.49 6.74
C VAL A 267 15.03 -40.69 6.91
N THR A 268 14.85 -40.02 8.06
CA THR A 268 13.69 -39.16 8.36
C THR A 268 14.07 -37.68 8.41
N HIS A 269 13.14 -36.80 8.03
CA HIS A 269 13.21 -35.32 8.14
C HIS A 269 14.31 -34.59 7.36
N ALA A 270 15.24 -35.30 6.72
CA ALA A 270 16.18 -34.75 5.75
C ALA A 270 15.89 -35.36 4.38
N ASP A 271 15.12 -34.68 3.54
CA ASP A 271 14.70 -35.19 2.23
C ASP A 271 15.83 -35.23 1.20
N ALA A 272 15.63 -35.96 0.09
CA ALA A 272 16.65 -36.06 -0.97
C ALA A 272 16.93 -34.71 -1.67
N SER A 273 16.01 -33.75 -1.58
CA SER A 273 16.18 -32.38 -2.08
C SER A 273 17.28 -31.60 -1.35
N VAL A 274 17.43 -31.78 -0.03
CA VAL A 274 18.39 -30.99 0.77
C VAL A 274 19.85 -31.28 0.40
N ALA A 275 20.12 -32.41 -0.24
CA ALA A 275 21.44 -32.72 -0.78
C ALA A 275 21.87 -31.76 -1.90
N LYS A 276 20.92 -31.14 -2.61
CA LYS A 276 21.18 -30.19 -3.71
C LYS A 276 21.35 -28.74 -3.25
N LEU A 277 21.32 -28.46 -1.94
CA LEU A 277 21.53 -27.10 -1.43
C LEU A 277 22.94 -26.61 -1.81
N PRO A 278 23.15 -25.34 -2.19
CA PRO A 278 24.44 -24.84 -2.68
C PRO A 278 25.60 -25.14 -1.72
N TYR A 279 25.37 -25.01 -0.41
CA TYR A 279 26.37 -25.34 0.59
C TYR A 279 26.67 -26.84 0.70
N ALA A 280 25.69 -27.73 0.51
CA ALA A 280 25.89 -29.17 0.59
C ALA A 280 26.71 -29.70 -0.60
N GLU A 281 26.51 -29.13 -1.79
CA GLU A 281 27.36 -29.36 -2.96
C GLU A 281 28.79 -28.86 -2.71
N PHE A 282 28.95 -27.62 -2.21
CA PHE A 282 30.27 -27.05 -1.99
C PHE A 282 31.06 -27.76 -0.88
N ALA A 283 30.44 -28.06 0.26
CA ALA A 283 31.08 -28.78 1.37
C ALA A 283 31.56 -30.18 0.96
N TRP A 284 30.88 -30.84 0.00
CA TRP A 284 31.33 -32.11 -0.57
C TRP A 284 32.62 -31.96 -1.40
N SER A 285 32.76 -30.87 -2.16
CA SER A 285 34.03 -30.55 -2.84
C SER A 285 35.16 -30.24 -1.83
N LEU A 286 34.86 -29.48 -0.77
CA LEU A 286 35.84 -29.13 0.27
C LEU A 286 36.42 -30.33 1.03
N LEU A 287 35.68 -31.45 1.17
CA LEU A 287 36.21 -32.69 1.76
C LEU A 287 37.43 -33.26 1.01
N HIS A 288 37.54 -32.95 -0.28
CA HIS A 288 38.63 -33.40 -1.15
C HIS A 288 39.78 -32.37 -1.25
N GLU A 289 39.54 -31.14 -0.79
CA GLU A 289 40.46 -30.01 -0.83
C GLU A 289 40.60 -29.35 0.56
N PRO A 290 41.19 -30.02 1.57
CA PRO A 290 41.20 -29.54 2.96
C PRO A 290 41.87 -28.17 3.15
N ALA A 291 42.84 -27.80 2.30
CA ALA A 291 43.46 -26.48 2.32
C ALA A 291 42.53 -25.35 1.85
N ALA A 292 41.60 -25.64 0.93
CA ALA A 292 40.55 -24.71 0.53
C ALA A 292 39.46 -24.60 1.61
N ALA A 293 39.17 -25.71 2.31
CA ALA A 293 38.16 -25.79 3.35
C ALA A 293 38.41 -24.80 4.50
N ASP A 294 39.58 -24.86 5.15
CA ASP A 294 39.88 -23.94 6.27
C ASP A 294 39.96 -22.46 5.82
N SER A 295 40.33 -22.20 4.57
CA SER A 295 40.33 -20.83 3.99
C SER A 295 38.91 -20.30 3.81
N PHE A 296 37.99 -21.13 3.31
CA PHE A 296 36.57 -20.79 3.24
C PHE A 296 35.95 -20.63 4.64
N TYR A 297 36.26 -21.51 5.59
CA TYR A 297 35.69 -21.41 6.93
C TYR A 297 36.17 -20.17 7.69
N ALA A 298 37.43 -19.76 7.51
CA ALA A 298 37.92 -18.48 8.03
C ALA A 298 37.20 -17.28 7.38
N PHE A 299 36.98 -17.31 6.06
CA PHE A 299 36.21 -16.28 5.35
C PHE A 299 34.75 -16.19 5.82
N ALA A 300 34.08 -17.33 6.03
CA ALA A 300 32.69 -17.33 6.48
C ALA A 300 32.55 -16.80 7.93
N ASP A 301 33.49 -17.15 8.82
CA ASP A 301 33.61 -16.61 10.18
C ASP A 301 33.83 -15.08 10.17
N GLU A 302 34.68 -14.59 9.25
CA GLU A 302 34.96 -13.17 9.01
C GLU A 302 33.70 -12.41 8.53
N MET A 303 32.97 -12.95 7.54
CA MET A 303 31.82 -12.28 6.93
C MET A 303 30.55 -12.34 7.79
N LEU A 304 30.36 -13.39 8.59
CA LEU A 304 29.19 -13.53 9.49
C LEU A 304 29.40 -12.82 10.84
N SER A 305 30.63 -12.47 11.20
CA SER A 305 30.93 -11.63 12.35
C SER A 305 30.13 -10.32 12.32
N GLY A 306 29.47 -10.00 13.43
CA GLY A 306 28.65 -8.78 13.57
C GLY A 306 27.38 -8.74 12.71
N MET A 307 26.94 -9.86 12.12
CA MET A 307 25.60 -9.98 11.53
C MET A 307 24.54 -10.22 12.62
N GLU A 308 23.27 -10.27 12.21
CA GLU A 308 22.13 -10.53 13.09
C GLU A 308 22.25 -11.85 13.87
N PRO A 309 21.80 -11.89 15.15
CA PRO A 309 21.89 -13.09 15.99
C PRO A 309 21.31 -14.34 15.33
N GLY A 310 22.10 -15.41 15.27
CA GLY A 310 21.72 -16.67 14.64
C GLY A 310 22.02 -16.79 13.15
N ARG A 311 22.35 -15.71 12.42
CA ARG A 311 22.77 -15.83 11.00
C ARG A 311 24.05 -16.67 10.85
N GLU A 312 24.91 -16.70 11.87
CA GLU A 312 26.08 -17.60 11.96
C GLU A 312 25.72 -19.10 11.93
N LEU A 313 24.45 -19.47 12.17
CA LEU A 313 23.90 -20.83 12.07
C LEU A 313 22.91 -21.01 10.91
N SER A 314 22.76 -20.03 10.02
CA SER A 314 21.87 -20.17 8.84
C SER A 314 22.55 -20.96 7.73
N ILE A 315 21.97 -22.10 7.34
CA ILE A 315 22.46 -22.93 6.23
C ILE A 315 22.46 -22.15 4.91
N GLU A 316 21.48 -21.26 4.73
CA GLU A 316 21.33 -20.39 3.55
C GLU A 316 22.50 -19.41 3.45
N ALA A 317 22.93 -18.83 4.58
CA ALA A 317 24.05 -17.89 4.62
C ALA A 317 25.39 -18.53 4.19
N TYR A 318 25.63 -19.80 4.53
CA TYR A 318 26.78 -20.54 3.98
C TYR A 318 26.59 -20.92 2.50
N GLY A 319 25.35 -21.00 2.02
CA GLY A 319 25.03 -21.07 0.60
C GLY A 319 25.45 -19.80 -0.14
N GLU A 320 24.98 -18.63 0.29
CA GLU A 320 25.39 -17.31 -0.20
C GLU A 320 26.92 -17.16 -0.22
N LEU A 321 27.57 -17.42 0.93
CA LEU A 321 29.01 -17.26 1.08
C LEU A 321 29.79 -18.26 0.22
N SER A 322 29.30 -19.49 0.01
CA SER A 322 29.94 -20.44 -0.91
C SER A 322 29.93 -19.95 -2.37
N MET A 323 28.86 -19.28 -2.79
CA MET A 323 28.76 -18.65 -4.10
C MET A 323 29.75 -17.47 -4.22
N PHE A 324 29.76 -16.56 -3.24
CA PHE A 324 30.64 -15.39 -3.25
C PHE A 324 32.14 -15.77 -3.20
N TYR A 325 32.50 -16.77 -2.40
CA TYR A 325 33.87 -17.28 -2.35
C TYR A 325 34.30 -17.88 -3.70
N ARG A 326 33.44 -18.65 -4.37
CA ARG A 326 33.72 -19.21 -5.71
C ARG A 326 33.80 -18.13 -6.79
N LEU A 327 33.02 -17.05 -6.67
CA LEU A 327 33.13 -15.86 -7.53
C LEU A 327 34.45 -15.11 -7.31
N GLU A 328 34.92 -14.99 -6.06
CA GLU A 328 36.25 -14.43 -5.73
C GLU A 328 37.39 -15.30 -6.32
N GLN A 329 37.20 -16.62 -6.44
CA GLN A 329 38.11 -17.52 -7.17
C GLN A 329 37.95 -17.50 -8.71
N GLY A 330 37.10 -16.62 -9.26
CA GLY A 330 36.97 -16.41 -10.70
C GLY A 330 35.97 -17.33 -11.43
N MET A 331 35.06 -18.02 -10.74
CA MET A 331 33.99 -18.79 -11.37
C MET A 331 32.86 -17.88 -11.91
N GLU A 332 33.16 -17.09 -12.95
CA GLU A 332 32.27 -16.04 -13.48
C GLU A 332 30.89 -16.54 -13.96
N GLU A 333 30.78 -17.81 -14.35
CA GLU A 333 29.53 -18.43 -14.83
C GLU A 333 28.42 -18.30 -13.77
N LEU A 334 28.77 -18.44 -12.48
CA LEU A 334 27.84 -18.26 -11.35
C LEU A 334 27.20 -16.85 -11.29
N TYR A 335 27.85 -15.83 -11.87
CA TYR A 335 27.28 -14.49 -11.98
C TYR A 335 26.44 -14.32 -13.24
N LEU A 336 26.82 -14.96 -14.34
CA LEU A 336 26.08 -14.90 -15.61
C LEU A 336 24.73 -15.63 -15.50
N ASP A 337 24.67 -16.73 -14.77
CA ASP A 337 23.45 -17.53 -14.59
C ASP A 337 22.38 -16.80 -13.76
N ASN A 338 22.77 -15.98 -12.78
CA ASN A 338 21.83 -15.21 -11.95
C ASN A 338 22.45 -13.91 -11.38
N LYS A 339 22.56 -12.88 -12.23
CA LYS A 339 23.15 -11.59 -11.85
C LYS A 339 22.44 -10.87 -10.69
N SER A 340 21.11 -10.90 -10.70
CA SER A 340 20.27 -10.16 -9.75
C SER A 340 20.50 -10.65 -8.34
N ASP A 341 20.42 -11.97 -8.14
CA ASP A 341 20.41 -12.54 -6.79
C ASP A 341 21.81 -12.56 -6.18
N VAL A 342 22.86 -12.64 -7.00
CA VAL A 342 24.25 -12.41 -6.56
C VAL A 342 24.40 -10.99 -6.00
N LEU A 343 23.95 -9.96 -6.72
CA LEU A 343 24.06 -8.57 -6.25
C LEU A 343 23.15 -8.30 -5.04
N SER A 344 21.96 -8.88 -5.02
CA SER A 344 21.01 -8.79 -3.90
C SER A 344 21.58 -9.42 -2.63
N GLY A 345 22.11 -10.66 -2.73
CA GLY A 345 22.75 -11.36 -1.62
C GLY A 345 23.99 -10.62 -1.10
N LEU A 346 24.84 -10.07 -1.98
CA LEU A 346 25.96 -9.22 -1.57
C LEU A 346 25.51 -7.98 -0.79
N LEU A 347 24.42 -7.33 -1.23
CA LEU A 347 23.85 -6.17 -0.54
C LEU A 347 23.38 -6.49 0.89
N THR A 348 22.93 -7.71 1.17
CA THR A 348 22.56 -8.15 2.53
C THR A 348 23.72 -8.03 3.52
N TYR A 349 24.97 -8.20 3.06
CA TYR A 349 26.18 -8.06 3.89
C TYR A 349 26.75 -6.62 3.89
N LEU A 350 26.47 -5.84 2.84
CA LEU A 350 27.08 -4.52 2.58
C LEU A 350 26.20 -3.32 3.00
N LYS A 351 24.86 -3.46 2.99
CA LYS A 351 23.89 -2.44 3.43
C LYS A 351 23.89 -2.14 4.94
N PRO A 352 24.13 -3.10 5.87
CA PRO A 352 24.19 -2.81 7.30
C PRO A 352 25.24 -1.74 7.63
N GLU A 353 25.06 -0.98 8.70
CA GLU A 353 25.90 0.17 9.02
C GLU A 353 27.37 -0.24 9.24
N GLY A 354 28.30 0.36 8.47
CA GLY A 354 29.70 -0.05 8.42
C GLY A 354 30.01 -1.37 7.68
N GLY A 355 29.00 -2.08 7.18
CA GLY A 355 29.12 -3.40 6.55
C GLY A 355 30.10 -3.41 5.37
N ALA A 356 30.02 -2.43 4.46
CA ALA A 356 30.96 -2.28 3.35
C ALA A 356 32.43 -2.07 3.76
N GLN A 357 32.69 -1.63 4.99
CA GLN A 357 34.04 -1.41 5.54
C GLN A 357 34.54 -2.65 6.29
N GLN A 358 33.66 -3.30 7.05
CA GLN A 358 33.95 -4.54 7.79
C GLN A 358 34.16 -5.72 6.82
N ARG A 359 33.32 -5.84 5.80
CA ARG A 359 33.27 -6.97 4.85
C ARG A 359 33.94 -6.61 3.52
N SER A 360 35.16 -6.09 3.64
CA SER A 360 35.94 -5.50 2.53
C SER A 360 36.06 -6.41 1.31
N ARG A 361 36.20 -7.74 1.50
CA ARG A 361 36.28 -8.73 0.41
C ARG A 361 34.98 -8.82 -0.42
N LEU A 362 33.82 -8.86 0.24
CA LEU A 362 32.52 -8.80 -0.45
C LEU A 362 32.30 -7.45 -1.14
N ASN A 363 32.84 -6.37 -0.56
CA ASN A 363 32.80 -5.04 -1.18
C ASN A 363 33.64 -5.00 -2.46
N GLU A 364 34.88 -5.47 -2.45
CA GLU A 364 35.73 -5.56 -3.66
C GLU A 364 35.14 -6.51 -4.73
N LEU A 365 34.47 -7.60 -4.32
CA LEU A 365 33.71 -8.45 -5.23
C LEU A 365 32.55 -7.67 -5.88
N PHE A 366 31.75 -6.92 -5.10
CA PHE A 366 30.70 -6.06 -5.66
C PHE A 366 31.27 -4.99 -6.60
N LEU A 367 32.40 -4.35 -6.25
CA LEU A 367 33.09 -3.39 -7.11
C LEU A 367 33.62 -4.02 -8.40
N THR A 368 34.01 -5.29 -8.37
CA THR A 368 34.44 -6.05 -9.56
C THR A 368 33.25 -6.34 -10.47
N LEU A 369 32.11 -6.79 -9.93
CA LEU A 369 30.88 -7.01 -10.70
C LEU A 369 30.30 -5.69 -11.26
N LEU A 370 30.31 -4.60 -10.48
CA LEU A 370 29.96 -3.25 -10.95
C LEU A 370 30.89 -2.78 -12.07
N SER A 371 32.17 -3.19 -12.07
CA SER A 371 33.10 -2.90 -13.17
C SER A 371 32.72 -3.64 -14.45
N ARG A 372 32.34 -4.93 -14.34
CA ARG A 372 31.84 -5.76 -15.45
C ARG A 372 30.59 -5.17 -16.10
N GLU A 373 29.57 -4.82 -15.31
CA GLU A 373 28.32 -4.29 -15.85
C GLU A 373 28.47 -2.84 -16.36
N LEU A 374 29.34 -2.01 -15.75
CA LEU A 374 29.73 -0.71 -16.31
C LEU A 374 30.43 -0.86 -17.68
N ASP A 375 31.30 -1.84 -17.85
CA ASP A 375 31.95 -2.11 -19.14
C ASP A 375 31.02 -2.82 -20.14
N SER A 376 29.95 -3.47 -19.68
CA SER A 376 28.85 -3.95 -20.52
C SER A 376 28.08 -2.79 -21.14
N VAL A 377 27.62 -1.82 -20.33
CA VAL A 377 26.88 -0.65 -20.87
C VAL A 377 27.77 0.30 -21.69
N LYS A 378 29.09 0.35 -21.46
CA LYS A 378 30.02 1.03 -22.38
C LYS A 378 30.11 0.37 -23.77
N ARG A 379 29.73 -0.91 -23.90
CA ARG A 379 29.67 -1.65 -25.17
C ARG A 379 28.26 -1.62 -25.77
N GLU A 380 27.54 -0.51 -25.55
CA GLU A 380 26.18 -0.24 -26.06
C GLU A 380 25.08 -1.21 -25.57
N ASN A 381 25.36 -2.11 -24.62
CA ASN A 381 24.35 -3.00 -24.04
C ASN A 381 23.35 -2.21 -23.19
N VAL A 382 22.09 -2.65 -23.21
CA VAL A 382 21.04 -2.16 -22.31
C VAL A 382 21.05 -3.04 -21.05
N PRO A 383 21.13 -2.47 -19.84
CA PRO A 383 21.10 -3.25 -18.60
C PRO A 383 19.71 -3.83 -18.30
N GLU A 384 19.68 -4.90 -17.52
CA GLU A 384 18.46 -5.48 -16.95
C GLU A 384 17.96 -4.63 -15.77
N GLU A 385 16.65 -4.45 -15.64
CA GLU A 385 16.03 -3.61 -14.59
C GLU A 385 16.39 -4.08 -13.17
N SER A 386 16.31 -5.39 -12.92
CA SER A 386 16.69 -6.01 -11.64
C SER A 386 18.17 -5.78 -11.28
N VAL A 387 19.08 -5.90 -12.24
CA VAL A 387 20.52 -5.67 -12.06
C VAL A 387 20.80 -4.19 -11.80
N ALA A 388 20.15 -3.30 -12.56
CA ALA A 388 20.25 -1.86 -12.36
C ALA A 388 19.71 -1.43 -10.99
N ALA A 389 18.63 -2.04 -10.50
CA ALA A 389 18.07 -1.78 -9.18
C ALA A 389 19.08 -2.09 -8.07
N ARG A 390 19.75 -3.25 -8.09
CA ARG A 390 20.78 -3.59 -7.09
C ARG A 390 22.02 -2.69 -7.18
N ILE A 391 22.41 -2.29 -8.40
CA ILE A 391 23.49 -1.30 -8.57
C ILE A 391 23.09 0.09 -8.03
N GLY A 392 21.83 0.48 -8.16
CA GLY A 392 21.28 1.69 -7.56
C GLY A 392 21.25 1.63 -6.03
N GLU A 393 20.77 0.52 -5.45
CA GLU A 393 20.72 0.32 -3.99
C GLU A 393 22.10 0.39 -3.30
N TYR A 394 23.17 -0.01 -4.01
CA TYR A 394 24.54 0.11 -3.51
C TYR A 394 25.01 1.57 -3.38
N PHE A 395 24.41 2.53 -4.10
CA PHE A 395 24.82 3.93 -4.15
C PHE A 395 24.93 4.59 -2.76
N ARG A 396 24.06 4.20 -1.81
CA ARG A 396 24.02 4.76 -0.44
C ARG A 396 25.22 4.35 0.42
N VAL A 397 25.82 3.19 0.18
CA VAL A 397 27.00 2.69 0.91
C VAL A 397 28.31 2.81 0.10
N ALA A 398 28.20 3.10 -1.20
CA ALA A 398 29.33 3.32 -2.09
C ALA A 398 30.13 4.58 -1.73
N ALA A 399 31.47 4.49 -1.78
CA ALA A 399 32.34 5.67 -1.64
C ALA A 399 32.11 6.68 -2.80
N PRO A 400 32.34 7.99 -2.61
CA PRO A 400 32.01 9.02 -3.63
C PRO A 400 32.63 8.81 -5.03
N VAL A 401 33.83 8.22 -5.09
CA VAL A 401 34.49 7.85 -6.37
C VAL A 401 33.68 6.77 -7.12
N VAL A 402 33.04 5.86 -6.39
CA VAL A 402 32.20 4.80 -6.93
C VAL A 402 30.79 5.30 -7.23
N GLN A 403 30.23 6.18 -6.42
CA GLN A 403 28.96 6.86 -6.71
C GLN A 403 28.96 7.51 -8.11
N SER A 404 30.05 8.21 -8.49
CA SER A 404 30.19 8.78 -9.84
C SER A 404 30.17 7.71 -10.95
N ARG A 405 30.71 6.51 -10.70
CA ARG A 405 30.70 5.36 -11.63
C ARG A 405 29.31 4.71 -11.74
N ILE A 406 28.54 4.68 -10.66
CA ILE A 406 27.14 4.23 -10.67
C ILE A 406 26.31 5.20 -11.51
N VAL A 407 26.51 6.51 -11.36
CA VAL A 407 25.87 7.51 -12.23
C VAL A 407 26.29 7.33 -13.70
N ASP A 408 27.56 7.06 -14.00
CA ASP A 408 27.99 6.73 -15.38
C ASP A 408 27.25 5.51 -15.91
N TYR A 409 27.10 4.44 -15.11
CA TYR A 409 26.35 3.25 -15.51
C TYR A 409 24.90 3.56 -15.90
N PHE A 410 24.17 4.38 -15.11
CA PHE A 410 22.82 4.82 -15.47
C PHE A 410 22.81 5.74 -16.71
N ILE A 411 23.77 6.65 -16.87
CA ILE A 411 23.88 7.53 -18.05
C ILE A 411 24.07 6.69 -19.33
N TYR A 412 24.98 5.71 -19.32
CA TYR A 412 25.15 4.79 -20.46
C TYR A 412 23.90 3.91 -20.65
N GLY A 413 23.35 3.32 -19.59
CA GLY A 413 22.18 2.44 -19.67
C GLY A 413 20.95 3.10 -20.29
N VAL A 414 20.59 4.30 -19.84
CA VAL A 414 19.44 5.06 -20.37
C VAL A 414 19.71 5.51 -21.81
N ASN A 415 20.93 5.97 -22.12
CA ASN A 415 21.31 6.35 -23.49
C ASN A 415 21.22 5.16 -24.46
N ASN A 416 21.71 3.98 -24.06
CA ASN A 416 21.66 2.77 -24.89
C ASN A 416 20.23 2.27 -25.08
N ALA A 417 19.41 2.30 -24.01
CA ALA A 417 17.98 1.96 -24.10
C ALA A 417 17.27 2.89 -25.10
N ARG A 418 17.59 4.19 -25.07
CA ARG A 418 17.06 5.21 -25.99
C ARG A 418 17.54 5.02 -27.42
N SER A 419 18.84 4.78 -27.66
CA SER A 419 19.41 4.60 -29.00
C SER A 419 18.88 3.34 -29.69
N GLN A 420 18.68 2.26 -28.93
CA GLN A 420 18.04 1.02 -29.38
C GLN A 420 16.50 1.08 -29.40
N LYS A 421 15.88 2.24 -29.09
CA LYS A 421 14.42 2.45 -29.03
C LYS A 421 13.67 1.54 -28.04
N ARG A 422 14.35 0.99 -27.04
CA ARG A 422 13.75 0.17 -25.96
C ARG A 422 13.06 1.07 -24.93
N MET A 423 11.97 1.72 -25.33
CA MET A 423 11.30 2.75 -24.52
C MET A 423 10.80 2.24 -23.16
N ARG A 424 10.46 0.94 -23.03
CA ARG A 424 10.16 0.30 -21.76
C ARG A 424 11.37 0.33 -20.80
N ALA A 425 12.55 -0.11 -21.25
CA ALA A 425 13.79 -0.05 -20.47
C ALA A 425 14.21 1.39 -20.11
N VAL A 426 13.89 2.37 -20.96
CA VAL A 426 14.08 3.80 -20.64
C VAL A 426 13.18 4.20 -19.45
N GLN A 427 11.90 3.82 -19.46
CA GLN A 427 10.96 4.11 -18.37
C GLN A 427 11.32 3.37 -17.08
N GLU A 428 11.71 2.10 -17.17
CA GLU A 428 12.18 1.28 -16.04
C GLU A 428 13.41 1.91 -15.37
N LEU A 429 14.44 2.28 -16.14
CA LEU A 429 15.64 2.92 -15.59
C LEU A 429 15.37 4.29 -14.98
N TYR A 430 14.46 5.09 -15.55
CA TYR A 430 14.04 6.36 -14.91
C TYR A 430 13.23 6.11 -13.63
N GLY A 431 12.35 5.11 -13.60
CA GLY A 431 11.61 4.72 -12.39
C GLY A 431 12.54 4.29 -11.24
N LEU A 432 13.68 3.67 -11.55
CA LEU A 432 14.72 3.38 -10.56
C LEU A 432 15.42 4.63 -10.02
N LEU A 433 15.65 5.64 -10.86
CA LEU A 433 16.17 6.94 -10.43
C LEU A 433 15.13 7.68 -9.56
N ASP A 434 13.87 7.72 -9.98
CA ASP A 434 12.79 8.43 -9.27
C ASP A 434 12.50 7.86 -7.86
N ARG A 435 12.83 6.58 -7.63
CA ARG A 435 12.75 5.90 -6.32
C ARG A 435 13.88 6.29 -5.34
N ASP A 436 15.01 6.81 -5.80
CA ASP A 436 16.12 7.21 -4.92
C ASP A 436 16.57 8.66 -5.18
N SER A 437 16.22 9.54 -4.25
CA SER A 437 16.48 10.98 -4.36
C SER A 437 17.97 11.35 -4.39
N LEU A 438 18.86 10.56 -3.79
CA LEU A 438 20.31 10.84 -3.77
C LEU A 438 20.95 10.44 -5.11
N LEU A 439 20.59 9.27 -5.63
CA LEU A 439 21.03 8.79 -6.94
C LEU A 439 20.46 9.69 -8.06
N SER A 440 19.18 10.05 -7.98
CA SER A 440 18.52 10.98 -8.91
C SER A 440 19.20 12.35 -8.91
N HIS A 441 19.48 12.93 -7.73
CA HIS A 441 20.18 14.20 -7.61
C HIS A 441 21.54 14.16 -8.32
N ALA A 442 22.38 13.17 -8.00
CA ALA A 442 23.71 13.01 -8.57
C ALA A 442 23.70 12.65 -10.07
N PHE A 443 22.67 11.96 -10.56
CA PHE A 443 22.44 11.71 -11.98
C PHE A 443 22.14 13.01 -12.72
N PHE A 444 21.14 13.76 -12.27
CA PHE A 444 20.71 14.97 -12.97
C PHE A 444 21.71 16.12 -12.82
N ASP A 445 22.50 16.20 -11.73
CA ASP A 445 23.67 17.10 -11.65
C ASP A 445 24.64 16.86 -12.83
N LYS A 446 25.02 15.60 -13.04
CA LYS A 446 26.02 15.19 -14.04
C LYS A 446 25.49 15.27 -15.47
N VAL A 447 24.17 15.12 -15.66
CA VAL A 447 23.48 15.36 -16.94
C VAL A 447 23.38 16.86 -17.24
N LEU A 448 22.84 17.67 -16.31
CA LEU A 448 22.63 19.11 -16.51
C LEU A 448 23.94 19.89 -16.70
N ALA A 449 25.04 19.41 -16.12
CA ALA A 449 26.39 19.96 -16.32
C ALA A 449 26.95 19.78 -17.74
N ASN A 450 26.27 19.05 -18.64
CA ASN A 450 26.73 18.80 -20.01
C ASN A 450 25.59 18.93 -21.03
N GLU A 451 25.64 19.97 -21.86
CA GLU A 451 24.62 20.32 -22.86
C GLU A 451 24.20 19.14 -23.77
N SER A 452 25.12 18.24 -24.12
CA SER A 452 24.80 17.08 -24.97
C SER A 452 24.02 16.00 -24.22
N LEU A 453 24.30 15.79 -22.92
CA LEU A 453 23.52 14.89 -22.07
C LEU A 453 22.16 15.51 -21.72
N THR A 454 22.11 16.82 -21.47
CA THR A 454 20.87 17.57 -21.25
C THR A 454 19.86 17.34 -22.37
N LYS A 455 20.26 17.54 -23.63
CA LYS A 455 19.40 17.33 -24.81
C LYS A 455 19.00 15.88 -25.05
N LEU A 456 19.85 14.94 -24.63
CA LEU A 456 19.69 13.51 -24.90
C LEU A 456 18.85 12.78 -23.83
N LEU A 457 18.97 13.23 -22.57
CA LEU A 457 18.43 12.55 -21.38
C LEU A 457 17.49 13.44 -20.56
N PHE A 458 17.82 14.71 -20.32
CA PHE A 458 16.98 15.58 -19.47
C PHE A 458 15.76 16.14 -20.20
N GLU A 459 15.94 16.83 -21.33
CA GLU A 459 14.83 17.43 -22.10
C GLU A 459 13.70 16.43 -22.43
N PRO A 460 13.99 15.18 -22.84
CA PRO A 460 12.94 14.19 -23.14
C PRO A 460 12.32 13.54 -21.90
N TYR A 461 13.03 13.50 -20.77
CA TYR A 461 12.44 13.10 -19.50
C TYR A 461 11.44 14.17 -19.05
N LEU A 462 11.88 15.44 -19.06
CA LEU A 462 11.08 16.59 -18.64
C LEU A 462 9.81 16.74 -19.49
N ASP A 463 9.90 16.56 -20.82
CA ASP A 463 8.72 16.60 -21.70
C ASP A 463 7.70 15.49 -21.36
N ASN A 464 8.15 14.28 -21.01
CA ASN A 464 7.27 13.20 -20.54
C ASN A 464 6.68 13.51 -19.15
N GLN A 465 7.45 14.09 -18.24
CA GLN A 465 6.97 14.50 -16.91
C GLN A 465 5.92 15.62 -17.01
N LEU A 466 6.17 16.65 -17.83
CA LEU A 466 5.23 17.75 -18.07
C LEU A 466 3.95 17.26 -18.76
N LYS A 467 4.04 16.37 -19.76
CA LYS A 467 2.84 15.79 -20.41
C LYS A 467 1.94 14.99 -19.48
N ARG A 468 2.44 14.55 -18.32
CA ARG A 468 1.69 13.79 -17.30
C ARG A 468 1.02 14.65 -16.24
N THR A 469 1.28 15.96 -16.16
CA THR A 469 0.61 16.83 -15.18
C THR A 469 -0.86 17.01 -15.55
N GLU A 470 -1.78 16.88 -14.61
CA GLU A 470 -3.21 17.03 -14.89
C GLU A 470 -3.61 18.51 -14.97
N SER A 471 -3.20 19.33 -13.99
CA SER A 471 -3.54 20.75 -13.94
C SER A 471 -2.40 21.69 -14.35
N ALA A 472 -2.78 22.92 -14.70
CA ALA A 472 -1.85 24.02 -14.90
C ALA A 472 -1.00 24.34 -13.65
N ALA A 473 -1.50 24.01 -12.47
CA ALA A 473 -0.82 24.30 -11.21
C ALA A 473 0.28 23.26 -10.92
N ASP A 474 0.11 22.00 -11.35
CA ASP A 474 1.11 20.95 -11.18
C ASP A 474 2.30 21.12 -12.16
N VAL A 475 2.06 21.75 -13.33
CA VAL A 475 3.13 22.24 -14.22
C VAL A 475 4.07 23.21 -13.48
N VAL A 476 3.52 24.11 -12.64
CA VAL A 476 4.31 25.03 -11.81
C VAL A 476 5.06 24.26 -10.70
N GLU A 477 4.46 23.19 -10.17
CA GLU A 477 5.09 22.37 -9.14
C GLU A 477 6.26 21.52 -9.66
N VAL A 478 6.18 21.00 -10.90
CA VAL A 478 7.29 20.29 -11.56
C VAL A 478 8.50 21.21 -11.72
N ILE A 479 8.31 22.44 -12.23
CA ILE A 479 9.42 23.40 -12.37
C ILE A 479 9.95 23.89 -11.01
N GLN A 480 9.08 24.09 -10.01
CA GLN A 480 9.48 24.41 -8.64
C GLN A 480 10.39 23.32 -8.06
N ARG A 481 10.00 22.04 -8.19
CA ARG A 481 10.79 20.89 -7.73
C ARG A 481 12.16 20.87 -8.42
N TRP A 482 12.20 20.98 -9.74
CA TRP A 482 13.45 20.96 -10.52
C TRP A 482 14.43 22.05 -10.14
N ILE A 483 13.97 23.28 -9.94
CA ILE A 483 14.85 24.40 -9.61
C ILE A 483 15.26 24.37 -8.13
N THR A 484 14.44 23.78 -7.25
CA THR A 484 14.78 23.56 -5.84
C THR A 484 15.84 22.47 -5.67
N SER A 485 15.75 21.36 -6.42
CA SER A 485 16.75 20.28 -6.38
C SER A 485 17.99 20.58 -7.21
N HIS A 486 17.84 21.22 -8.36
CA HIS A 486 18.91 21.48 -9.32
C HIS A 486 18.93 22.96 -9.71
N PRO A 487 19.56 23.85 -8.91
CA PRO A 487 19.60 25.29 -9.17
C PRO A 487 20.20 25.69 -10.53
N SER A 488 20.99 24.82 -11.16
CA SER A 488 21.49 24.99 -12.53
C SER A 488 20.37 24.97 -13.57
N ALA A 489 19.28 24.23 -13.33
CA ALA A 489 18.17 24.01 -14.26
C ALA A 489 17.42 25.30 -14.65
N ILE A 490 17.47 26.36 -13.82
CA ILE A 490 16.86 27.66 -14.15
C ILE A 490 17.47 28.31 -15.42
N HIS A 491 18.69 27.92 -15.81
CA HIS A 491 19.35 28.39 -17.02
C HIS A 491 18.99 27.56 -18.27
N ASN A 492 18.20 26.49 -18.13
CA ASN A 492 17.83 25.61 -19.24
C ASN A 492 16.67 26.22 -20.04
N SER A 493 16.95 26.70 -21.25
CA SER A 493 15.95 27.33 -22.12
C SER A 493 14.80 26.38 -22.50
N PHE A 494 15.07 25.10 -22.75
CA PHE A 494 14.03 24.11 -23.08
C PHE A 494 13.06 23.94 -21.92
N LEU A 495 13.55 23.83 -20.68
CA LEU A 495 12.70 23.80 -19.49
C LEU A 495 11.84 25.05 -19.40
N LEU A 496 12.45 26.24 -19.48
CA LEU A 496 11.76 27.53 -19.39
C LEU A 496 10.71 27.75 -20.50
N GLU A 497 10.90 27.17 -21.68
CA GLU A 497 9.98 27.27 -22.82
C GLU A 497 8.88 26.20 -22.76
N ARG A 498 9.24 24.92 -22.61
CA ARG A 498 8.29 23.82 -22.61
C ARG A 498 7.33 23.86 -21.43
N THR A 499 7.78 24.33 -20.26
CA THR A 499 6.91 24.58 -19.10
C THR A 499 5.87 25.66 -19.42
N GLY A 500 6.26 26.75 -20.10
CA GLY A 500 5.34 27.80 -20.53
C GLY A 500 4.35 27.33 -21.60
N THR A 501 4.76 26.41 -22.49
CA THR A 501 3.88 25.77 -23.47
C THR A 501 2.85 24.88 -22.78
N GLU A 502 3.29 23.92 -21.95
CA GLU A 502 2.40 22.98 -21.26
C GLU A 502 1.46 23.72 -20.31
N LEU A 503 1.94 24.75 -19.59
CA LEU A 503 1.11 25.60 -18.73
C LEU A 503 -0.07 26.21 -19.47
N ARG A 504 0.18 26.75 -20.68
CA ARG A 504 -0.88 27.31 -21.54
C ARG A 504 -1.81 26.21 -22.09
N GLU A 505 -1.27 25.06 -22.49
CA GLU A 505 -2.05 23.91 -22.97
C GLU A 505 -3.03 23.43 -21.89
N ARG A 506 -2.56 23.26 -20.65
CA ARG A 506 -3.39 22.85 -19.49
C ARG A 506 -4.45 23.88 -19.13
N LEU A 507 -4.13 25.18 -19.18
CA LEU A 507 -5.10 26.26 -18.94
C LEU A 507 -6.21 26.29 -20.01
N CYS A 508 -5.88 26.05 -21.28
CA CYS A 508 -6.88 25.95 -22.35
C CYS A 508 -7.82 24.75 -22.17
N SER A 509 -7.29 23.59 -21.74
CA SER A 509 -8.09 22.38 -21.50
C SER A 509 -8.86 22.37 -20.18
N ALA A 510 -8.40 23.09 -19.16
CA ALA A 510 -8.95 23.05 -17.80
C ALA A 510 -10.48 23.33 -17.79
N PRO A 511 -11.31 22.54 -17.06
CA PRO A 511 -12.76 22.67 -17.10
C PRO A 511 -13.23 24.04 -16.58
N ASN A 512 -12.65 24.50 -15.47
CA ASN A 512 -12.77 25.85 -14.92
C ASN A 512 -11.43 26.61 -15.13
N PRO A 513 -11.26 27.33 -16.26
CA PRO A 513 -9.98 27.94 -16.61
C PRO A 513 -9.56 29.07 -15.66
N VAL A 514 -10.51 29.83 -15.10
CA VAL A 514 -10.23 30.94 -14.17
C VAL A 514 -9.67 30.42 -12.84
N GLN A 515 -10.29 29.38 -12.28
CA GLN A 515 -9.78 28.77 -11.05
C GLN A 515 -8.39 28.17 -11.26
N SER A 516 -8.19 27.44 -12.36
CA SER A 516 -6.88 26.83 -12.67
C SER A 516 -5.78 27.88 -12.87
N ALA A 517 -6.10 29.03 -13.49
CA ALA A 517 -5.20 30.17 -13.58
C ALA A 517 -4.86 30.79 -12.22
N ASN A 518 -5.85 31.00 -11.36
CA ASN A 518 -5.64 31.58 -10.03
C ASN A 518 -4.85 30.62 -9.10
N GLU A 519 -5.06 29.31 -9.20
CA GLU A 519 -4.27 28.29 -8.50
C GLU A 519 -2.82 28.21 -9.00
N ALA A 520 -2.61 28.31 -10.32
CA ALA A 520 -1.28 28.40 -10.91
C ALA A 520 -0.56 29.69 -10.49
N LEU A 521 -1.22 30.87 -10.53
CA LEU A 521 -0.66 32.14 -10.05
C LEU A 521 -0.29 32.08 -8.56
N LYS A 522 -1.14 31.43 -7.74
CA LYS A 522 -0.85 31.21 -6.32
C LYS A 522 0.43 30.39 -6.12
N ARG A 523 0.63 29.29 -6.86
CA ARG A 523 1.90 28.52 -6.85
C ARG A 523 3.07 29.35 -7.39
N VAL A 524 2.91 30.11 -8.48
CA VAL A 524 3.96 30.99 -9.03
C VAL A 524 4.44 32.02 -8.01
N SER A 525 3.53 32.59 -7.20
CA SER A 525 3.87 33.57 -6.15
C SER A 525 4.75 33.04 -5.00
N VAL A 526 4.97 31.71 -4.95
CA VAL A 526 5.88 31.04 -4.02
C VAL A 526 7.30 30.93 -4.60
N LEU A 527 7.47 30.95 -5.93
CA LEU A 527 8.79 30.85 -6.59
C LEU A 527 9.72 32.01 -6.17
N ASP A 528 9.19 33.23 -6.09
CA ASP A 528 9.88 34.41 -5.56
C ASP A 528 10.34 34.28 -4.09
N ARG A 529 9.83 33.29 -3.36
CA ARG A 529 10.01 33.12 -1.91
C ARG A 529 10.77 31.85 -1.55
N LEU A 530 11.27 31.11 -2.55
CA LEU A 530 12.08 29.92 -2.32
C LEU A 530 13.38 30.30 -1.58
N PRO A 531 13.77 29.58 -0.52
CA PRO A 531 15.01 29.86 0.19
C PRO A 531 16.22 29.56 -0.70
N VAL A 532 17.19 30.47 -0.74
CA VAL A 532 18.44 30.26 -1.49
C VAL A 532 19.17 29.03 -0.94
N PRO A 533 19.47 28.01 -1.78
CA PRO A 533 20.10 26.77 -1.32
C PRO A 533 21.54 27.04 -0.88
N GLY A 534 21.80 26.91 0.42
CA GLY A 534 23.04 27.43 1.02
C GLY A 534 23.48 26.84 2.36
N SER A 535 23.11 25.59 2.69
CA SER A 535 23.73 24.85 3.82
C SER A 535 23.44 23.33 3.81
N LEU A 536 23.75 22.64 2.71
CA LEU A 536 23.95 21.17 2.72
C LEU A 536 25.31 20.86 2.10
N ASP A 537 26.11 20.04 2.78
CA ASP A 537 27.55 19.93 2.56
C ASP A 537 27.88 18.96 1.41
N THR A 538 27.74 19.44 0.16
CA THR A 538 27.96 18.67 -1.07
C THR A 538 29.44 18.46 -1.39
N GLY A 539 30.13 17.68 -0.55
CA GLY A 539 31.58 17.40 -0.58
C GLY A 539 32.12 16.61 -1.79
N ILE A 540 31.51 16.73 -2.97
CA ILE A 540 31.84 15.99 -4.20
C ILE A 540 32.34 16.91 -5.34
N THR A 541 31.92 18.18 -5.40
CA THR A 541 32.12 19.06 -6.58
C THR A 541 33.37 19.96 -6.54
N ALA A 542 34.49 19.49 -5.97
CA ALA A 542 35.73 20.30 -5.92
C ALA A 542 37.07 19.53 -5.96
N ARG A 543 37.38 18.79 -7.04
CA ARG A 543 38.79 18.42 -7.42
C ARG A 543 39.02 17.75 -8.79
N ILE A 544 38.64 18.40 -9.90
CA ILE A 544 39.22 18.08 -11.22
C ILE A 544 39.66 19.37 -11.92
N GLY A 545 40.92 19.41 -12.37
CA GLY A 545 41.40 20.38 -13.36
C GLY A 545 41.81 21.76 -12.87
N GLN A 546 43.04 21.90 -12.32
CA GLN A 546 43.93 23.01 -12.70
C GLN A 546 45.38 22.76 -12.24
N SER A 547 46.34 22.93 -13.16
CA SER A 547 47.76 22.75 -12.90
C SER A 547 48.52 24.08 -12.93
N GLY A 548 49.14 24.43 -11.81
CA GLY A 548 50.38 25.24 -11.78
C GLY A 548 50.31 26.73 -12.14
N ALA A 549 50.07 27.57 -11.14
CA ALA A 549 50.68 28.91 -11.05
C ALA A 549 50.85 29.32 -9.58
N SER A 550 52.04 29.77 -9.18
CA SER A 550 52.37 30.09 -7.79
C SER A 550 52.80 31.55 -7.59
N VAL A 551 52.02 32.32 -6.80
CA VAL A 551 52.46 33.59 -6.20
C VAL A 551 51.85 33.72 -4.80
N ARG A 552 52.65 34.18 -3.82
CA ARG A 552 52.18 34.63 -2.50
C ARG A 552 51.96 36.15 -2.54
N THR A 553 50.97 36.68 -1.80
CA THR A 553 51.21 37.48 -0.57
C THR A 553 49.93 38.07 0.06
N ASN A 554 49.63 37.64 1.28
CA ASN A 554 49.39 38.47 2.47
C ASN A 554 48.72 39.86 2.30
N ARG A 555 47.46 40.00 2.75
CA ARG A 555 47.04 41.16 3.56
C ARG A 555 45.90 40.84 4.54
N LYS A 556 45.81 41.63 5.60
CA LYS A 556 44.91 41.47 6.75
C LYS A 556 43.91 42.62 6.80
N GLY A 557 42.62 42.32 6.88
CA GLY A 557 41.57 43.32 7.11
C GLY A 557 40.16 42.78 6.83
N GLY A 558 39.28 42.82 7.84
CA GLY A 558 37.85 43.02 7.61
C GLY A 558 37.54 44.51 7.38
N PRO A 559 36.27 44.93 7.25
CA PRO A 559 35.06 44.25 7.68
C PRO A 559 34.05 43.99 6.54
N GLY A 560 32.85 43.52 6.89
CA GLY A 560 31.67 43.54 6.03
C GLY A 560 31.10 42.15 5.74
N SER A 561 29.77 42.03 5.78
CA SER A 561 29.05 40.82 5.39
C SER A 561 29.28 40.52 3.91
N ALA A 562 29.70 39.31 3.59
CA ALA A 562 29.83 38.84 2.20
C ALA A 562 28.44 38.52 1.62
N VAL A 563 27.67 39.56 1.30
CA VAL A 563 26.39 39.44 0.57
C VAL A 563 26.69 39.24 -0.91
N GLN A 564 26.57 38.02 -1.41
CA GLN A 564 26.44 37.72 -2.84
C GLN A 564 25.91 36.28 -3.06
N PRO A 565 25.24 35.98 -4.20
CA PRO A 565 24.79 36.91 -5.24
C PRO A 565 23.26 37.09 -5.26
N PRO A 566 22.74 38.28 -5.59
CA PRO A 566 21.31 38.47 -5.86
C PRO A 566 20.86 37.77 -7.16
N ALA A 567 21.79 37.41 -8.05
CA ALA A 567 21.50 36.86 -9.38
C ALA A 567 20.52 35.67 -9.38
N TYR A 568 20.69 34.67 -8.52
CA TYR A 568 19.78 33.52 -8.48
C TYR A 568 18.35 33.91 -8.05
N GLN A 569 18.22 34.90 -7.16
CA GLN A 569 16.93 35.46 -6.77
C GLN A 569 16.32 36.30 -7.90
N GLU A 570 17.14 37.06 -8.63
CA GLU A 570 16.70 37.78 -9.84
C GLU A 570 16.21 36.81 -10.93
N ASP A 571 16.87 35.67 -11.12
CA ASP A 571 16.48 34.66 -12.10
C ASP A 571 15.22 33.89 -11.67
N LEU A 572 15.03 33.62 -10.36
CA LEU A 572 13.77 33.12 -9.81
C LEU A 572 12.61 34.10 -10.07
N THR A 573 12.81 35.40 -9.86
CA THR A 573 11.80 36.41 -10.15
C THR A 573 11.56 36.58 -11.65
N ARG A 574 12.59 36.51 -12.51
CA ARG A 574 12.40 36.46 -13.98
C ARG A 574 11.57 35.26 -14.43
N LEU A 575 11.73 34.11 -13.77
CA LEU A 575 10.88 32.94 -14.00
C LEU A 575 9.45 33.18 -13.51
N ALA A 576 9.27 33.71 -12.30
CA ALA A 576 7.95 34.00 -11.74
C ALA A 576 7.19 35.00 -12.63
N ASP A 577 7.84 36.09 -13.05
CA ASP A 577 7.35 37.06 -14.03
C ASP A 577 6.98 36.36 -15.36
N LYS A 578 7.80 35.45 -15.88
CA LYS A 578 7.53 34.72 -17.13
C LYS A 578 6.30 33.82 -17.03
N LEU A 579 6.15 33.06 -15.94
CA LEU A 579 5.00 32.18 -15.74
C LEU A 579 3.73 32.99 -15.46
N ALA A 580 3.81 34.02 -14.61
CA ALA A 580 2.71 34.94 -14.38
C ALA A 580 2.29 35.67 -15.67
N TYR A 581 3.24 36.04 -16.54
CA TYR A 581 2.94 36.58 -17.87
C TYR A 581 2.18 35.58 -18.74
N VAL A 582 2.59 34.30 -18.78
CA VAL A 582 1.86 33.25 -19.55
C VAL A 582 0.43 33.10 -19.04
N ILE A 583 0.22 33.04 -17.72
CA ILE A 583 -1.12 32.87 -17.14
C ILE A 583 -1.98 34.12 -17.38
N ASN A 584 -1.44 35.32 -17.17
CA ASN A 584 -2.17 36.57 -17.41
C ASN A 584 -2.48 36.80 -18.90
N LEU A 585 -1.59 36.41 -19.80
CA LEU A 585 -1.83 36.45 -21.25
C LEU A 585 -2.93 35.46 -21.64
N PHE A 586 -2.92 34.24 -21.11
CA PHE A 586 -4.03 33.29 -21.29
C PHE A 586 -5.35 33.89 -20.80
N MET A 587 -5.36 34.44 -19.59
CA MET A 587 -6.56 35.01 -18.94
C MET A 587 -7.18 36.18 -19.71
N ILE A 588 -6.41 36.89 -20.54
CA ILE A 588 -6.90 38.01 -21.36
C ILE A 588 -7.15 37.59 -22.81
N GLN A 589 -6.24 36.84 -23.43
CA GLN A 589 -6.25 36.57 -24.88
C GLN A 589 -6.91 35.24 -25.26
N ASP A 590 -6.79 34.21 -24.43
CA ASP A 590 -7.21 32.84 -24.77
C ASP A 590 -8.45 32.37 -23.99
N LEU A 591 -8.72 32.97 -22.82
CA LEU A 591 -9.84 32.64 -21.93
C LEU A 591 -11.19 32.69 -22.66
N ASP A 592 -11.79 31.52 -22.91
CA ASP A 592 -13.11 31.40 -23.54
C ASP A 592 -14.21 31.91 -22.61
N LEU A 593 -14.73 33.11 -22.91
CA LEU A 593 -15.77 33.76 -22.15
C LEU A 593 -17.13 33.05 -22.25
N GLU A 594 -17.36 32.13 -23.21
CA GLU A 594 -18.58 31.30 -23.17
C GLU A 594 -18.54 30.21 -22.09
N ARG A 595 -17.37 29.98 -21.47
CA ARG A 595 -17.14 29.03 -20.37
C ARG A 595 -16.93 29.67 -19.00
N VAL A 596 -17.01 31.01 -18.92
CA VAL A 596 -16.81 31.80 -17.69
C VAL A 596 -18.15 32.31 -17.17
N ASN A 597 -18.35 32.33 -15.85
CA ASN A 597 -19.54 32.90 -15.19
C ASN A 597 -19.24 34.27 -14.54
N ARG A 598 -20.28 34.92 -13.99
CA ARG A 598 -20.17 36.24 -13.35
C ARG A 598 -19.14 36.27 -12.20
N GLU A 599 -19.19 35.31 -11.29
CA GLU A 599 -18.31 35.22 -10.12
C GLU A 599 -16.85 34.96 -10.52
N GLN A 600 -16.64 34.13 -11.55
CA GLN A 600 -15.33 33.86 -12.15
C GLN A 600 -14.75 35.11 -12.82
N LEU A 601 -15.51 35.85 -13.64
CA LEU A 601 -15.00 37.09 -14.25
C LEU A 601 -14.60 38.13 -13.19
N LEU A 602 -15.36 38.23 -12.10
CA LEU A 602 -15.08 39.17 -11.01
C LEU A 602 -13.87 38.75 -10.15
N SER A 603 -13.47 37.47 -10.17
CA SER A 603 -12.28 36.94 -9.47
C SER A 603 -11.00 36.89 -10.33
N ILE A 604 -10.98 37.58 -11.48
CA ILE A 604 -9.76 37.77 -12.28
C ILE A 604 -8.93 38.94 -11.72
N ASP A 605 -7.91 38.63 -10.92
CA ASP A 605 -7.09 39.63 -10.20
C ASP A 605 -6.49 40.71 -11.11
N ILE A 606 -6.03 40.37 -12.31
CA ILE A 606 -5.45 41.36 -13.24
C ILE A 606 -6.48 42.41 -13.73
N LEU A 607 -7.79 42.12 -13.68
CA LEU A 607 -8.85 43.09 -13.98
C LEU A 607 -9.17 44.04 -12.81
N LEU A 608 -8.64 43.78 -11.60
CA LEU A 608 -8.69 44.74 -10.49
C LEU A 608 -7.84 45.98 -10.81
N HIS A 609 -6.71 45.77 -11.48
CA HIS A 609 -5.68 46.76 -11.79
C HIS A 609 -5.93 47.50 -13.12
N GLY A 610 -7.15 48.03 -13.29
CA GLY A 610 -7.70 48.48 -14.58
C GLY A 610 -6.93 49.54 -15.39
N ASN A 611 -5.98 50.27 -14.80
CA ASN A 611 -5.09 51.17 -15.54
C ASN A 611 -3.80 50.44 -15.97
N GLU A 612 -3.20 49.67 -15.06
CA GLU A 612 -1.95 48.94 -15.29
C GLU A 612 -2.12 47.85 -16.36
N VAL A 613 -3.26 47.16 -16.37
CA VAL A 613 -3.58 46.16 -17.41
C VAL A 613 -3.83 46.79 -18.79
N ARG A 614 -4.40 47.99 -18.88
CA ARG A 614 -4.50 48.73 -20.17
C ARG A 614 -3.11 49.12 -20.68
N ASP A 615 -2.26 49.67 -19.81
CA ASP A 615 -0.87 50.04 -20.14
C ASP A 615 0.02 48.84 -20.49
N TRP A 616 -0.30 47.65 -19.96
CA TRP A 616 0.33 46.38 -20.34
C TRP A 616 -0.19 45.87 -21.69
N ALA A 617 -1.51 45.82 -21.89
CA ALA A 617 -2.14 45.29 -23.10
C ALA A 617 -1.79 46.10 -24.36
N ALA A 618 -1.67 47.43 -24.21
CA ALA A 618 -1.21 48.34 -25.25
C ALA A 618 0.20 48.02 -25.80
N ARG A 619 1.00 47.23 -25.07
CA ARG A 619 2.34 46.78 -25.49
C ARG A 619 2.32 45.43 -26.20
N GLN A 620 1.24 44.65 -26.05
CA GLN A 620 1.08 43.32 -26.65
C GLN A 620 0.45 43.40 -28.05
N GLY A 621 -0.52 44.29 -28.26
CA GLY A 621 -1.13 44.54 -29.56
C GLY A 621 -2.54 45.12 -29.50
N SER A 622 -3.11 45.43 -30.68
CA SER A 622 -4.49 45.89 -30.83
C SER A 622 -5.51 44.92 -30.23
N ASP A 623 -5.31 43.63 -30.47
CA ASP A 623 -6.33 42.61 -30.25
C ASP A 623 -6.40 42.25 -28.75
N VAL A 624 -5.23 42.20 -28.09
CA VAL A 624 -5.13 42.12 -26.62
C VAL A 624 -5.70 43.37 -25.97
N SER A 625 -5.41 44.57 -26.50
CA SER A 625 -5.97 45.83 -25.99
C SER A 625 -7.50 45.87 -26.07
N ALA A 626 -8.07 45.47 -27.20
CA ALA A 626 -9.52 45.39 -27.41
C ALA A 626 -10.17 44.42 -26.42
N ARG A 627 -9.59 43.23 -26.24
CA ARG A 627 -10.11 42.22 -25.32
C ARG A 627 -9.97 42.63 -23.85
N THR A 628 -8.85 43.26 -23.47
CA THR A 628 -8.70 43.90 -22.14
C THR A 628 -9.75 44.96 -21.87
N ASN A 629 -9.97 45.90 -22.80
CA ASN A 629 -10.99 46.93 -22.65
C ASN A 629 -12.40 46.33 -22.52
N MET A 630 -12.71 45.32 -23.33
CA MET A 630 -13.97 44.58 -23.27
C MET A 630 -14.16 43.85 -21.94
N MET A 631 -13.12 43.21 -21.40
CA MET A 631 -13.17 42.53 -20.09
C MET A 631 -13.24 43.50 -18.91
N LEU A 632 -12.60 44.67 -18.99
CA LEU A 632 -12.75 45.73 -17.99
C LEU A 632 -14.16 46.33 -17.99
N ALA A 633 -14.73 46.60 -19.17
CA ALA A 633 -16.12 47.06 -19.30
C ALA A 633 -17.12 45.99 -18.81
N ALA A 634 -16.85 44.71 -19.08
CA ALA A 634 -17.62 43.59 -18.54
C ALA A 634 -17.57 43.55 -17.01
N ARG A 635 -16.37 43.68 -16.42
CA ARG A 635 -16.18 43.70 -14.96
C ARG A 635 -16.86 44.90 -14.31
N ALA A 636 -16.68 46.11 -14.84
CA ALA A 636 -17.28 47.34 -14.30
C ALA A 636 -18.82 47.31 -14.31
N TRP A 637 -19.41 46.74 -15.36
CA TRP A 637 -20.85 46.48 -15.44
C TRP A 637 -21.29 45.43 -14.43
N LEU A 638 -20.64 44.26 -14.40
CA LEU A 638 -21.11 43.13 -13.59
C LEU A 638 -20.78 43.23 -12.10
N SER A 639 -19.86 44.12 -11.69
CA SER A 639 -19.63 44.46 -10.28
C SER A 639 -20.66 45.46 -9.72
N GLY A 640 -21.33 46.24 -10.57
CA GLY A 640 -22.27 47.29 -10.15
C GLY A 640 -21.61 48.51 -9.49
N GLU A 641 -20.29 48.66 -9.60
CA GLU A 641 -19.51 49.73 -8.94
C GLU A 641 -19.73 51.13 -9.56
N GLY A 642 -20.52 51.25 -10.63
CA GLY A 642 -21.12 52.51 -11.05
C GLY A 642 -20.26 53.37 -11.97
N ARG A 643 -19.93 52.86 -13.16
CA ARG A 643 -19.46 53.67 -14.31
C ARG A 643 -19.82 53.08 -15.68
N ASP A 644 -20.81 52.19 -15.67
CA ASP A 644 -21.01 51.13 -16.65
C ASP A 644 -21.47 51.68 -18.01
N GLU A 645 -22.33 52.71 -18.03
CA GLU A 645 -22.71 53.41 -19.26
C GLU A 645 -21.51 54.12 -19.92
N GLU A 646 -20.52 54.58 -19.16
CA GLU A 646 -19.33 55.31 -19.66
C GLU A 646 -18.28 54.33 -20.21
N GLU A 647 -17.96 53.26 -19.48
CA GLU A 647 -17.04 52.21 -19.96
C GLU A 647 -17.63 51.50 -21.20
N LEU A 648 -18.94 51.19 -21.26
CA LEU A 648 -19.57 50.66 -22.48
C LEU A 648 -19.57 51.66 -23.64
N GLU A 649 -19.73 52.97 -23.40
CA GLU A 649 -19.65 53.98 -24.47
C GLU A 649 -18.21 54.17 -24.99
N SER A 650 -17.18 53.84 -24.20
CA SER A 650 -15.77 53.85 -24.63
C SER A 650 -15.43 52.74 -25.64
N LEU A 651 -16.10 51.59 -25.57
CA LEU A 651 -15.92 50.47 -26.51
C LEU A 651 -16.39 50.83 -27.92
N SER A 652 -15.72 50.31 -28.94
CA SER A 652 -16.21 50.36 -30.32
C SER A 652 -17.50 49.57 -30.50
N LEU A 653 -18.18 49.81 -31.63
CA LEU A 653 -19.41 49.09 -31.97
C LEU A 653 -19.20 47.57 -32.14
N ALA A 654 -17.98 47.11 -32.47
CA ALA A 654 -17.67 45.69 -32.58
C ALA A 654 -17.57 45.05 -31.19
N GLU A 655 -16.65 45.54 -30.36
CA GLU A 655 -16.42 45.08 -28.98
C GLU A 655 -17.71 45.13 -28.14
N ARG A 656 -18.50 46.20 -28.25
CA ARG A 656 -19.78 46.32 -27.53
C ARG A 656 -20.81 45.28 -27.96
N ASN A 657 -20.92 44.98 -29.27
CA ASN A 657 -21.83 43.96 -29.79
C ASN A 657 -21.38 42.52 -29.47
N GLU A 658 -20.08 42.32 -29.25
CA GLU A 658 -19.49 41.05 -28.84
C GLU A 658 -19.67 40.81 -27.33
N LEU A 659 -19.31 41.80 -26.51
CA LEU A 659 -19.59 41.83 -25.07
C LEU A 659 -21.06 41.57 -24.77
N GLN A 660 -21.98 42.30 -25.44
CA GLN A 660 -23.42 42.10 -25.28
C GLN A 660 -23.94 40.76 -25.80
N ARG A 661 -23.16 40.00 -26.58
CA ARG A 661 -23.53 38.65 -27.01
C ARG A 661 -23.28 37.64 -25.91
N TRP A 662 -22.07 37.64 -25.36
CA TRP A 662 -21.68 36.74 -24.26
C TRP A 662 -22.45 37.06 -22.97
N SER A 663 -22.58 38.34 -22.61
CA SER A 663 -23.31 38.74 -21.40
C SER A 663 -24.78 38.31 -21.44
N ARG A 664 -25.44 38.35 -22.62
CA ARG A 664 -26.81 37.82 -22.78
C ARG A 664 -26.85 36.31 -22.56
N ARG A 665 -25.82 35.56 -22.95
CA ARG A 665 -25.73 34.12 -22.69
C ARG A 665 -25.62 33.83 -21.19
N TRP A 666 -24.74 34.54 -20.48
CA TRP A 666 -24.60 34.42 -19.02
C TRP A 666 -25.89 34.79 -18.29
N LEU A 667 -26.46 35.96 -18.61
CA LEU A 667 -27.68 36.47 -17.99
C LEU A 667 -28.91 35.64 -18.31
N ALA A 668 -28.90 34.80 -19.36
CA ALA A 668 -29.97 33.83 -19.62
C ALA A 668 -29.94 32.64 -18.64
N GLY A 669 -28.75 32.26 -18.15
CA GLY A 669 -28.60 31.28 -17.07
C GLY A 669 -28.91 31.90 -15.72
N GLU A 670 -28.29 33.04 -15.40
CA GLU A 670 -28.49 33.76 -14.14
C GLU A 670 -29.98 34.08 -13.90
N LEU A 671 -30.72 34.53 -14.93
CA LEU A 671 -32.17 34.76 -14.89
C LEU A 671 -33.03 33.49 -14.77
N ARG A 672 -32.53 32.33 -15.20
CA ARG A 672 -33.23 31.05 -15.07
C ARG A 672 -33.12 30.52 -13.65
N ASP A 673 -31.90 30.54 -13.12
CA ASP A 673 -31.52 29.87 -11.88
C ASP A 673 -31.77 30.78 -10.66
N ARG A 674 -31.52 32.08 -10.79
CA ARG A 674 -31.75 33.13 -9.76
C ARG A 674 -32.43 34.36 -10.37
N PRO A 675 -33.75 34.33 -10.66
CA PRO A 675 -34.52 35.49 -11.14
C PRO A 675 -34.73 36.53 -10.02
N ASP A 676 -33.67 37.24 -9.63
CA ASP A 676 -33.65 38.22 -8.56
C ASP A 676 -33.31 39.65 -9.02
N THR A 677 -33.21 40.58 -8.06
CA THR A 677 -32.88 41.99 -8.30
C THR A 677 -31.50 42.18 -8.95
N ALA A 678 -30.50 41.36 -8.61
CA ALA A 678 -29.14 41.49 -9.15
C ALA A 678 -29.05 40.98 -10.59
N ALA A 679 -29.83 39.96 -10.94
CA ALA A 679 -30.03 39.56 -12.34
C ALA A 679 -30.78 40.67 -13.11
N PHE A 680 -31.83 41.25 -12.53
CA PHE A 680 -32.60 42.35 -13.14
C PHE A 680 -31.78 43.63 -13.35
N GLU A 681 -30.84 43.94 -12.46
CA GLU A 681 -29.97 45.12 -12.53
C GLU A 681 -28.92 45.02 -13.65
N ALA A 682 -28.41 43.83 -13.96
CA ALA A 682 -27.44 43.64 -15.03
C ALA A 682 -28.07 43.65 -16.44
N LEU A 683 -29.31 43.15 -16.60
CA LEU A 683 -29.99 42.98 -17.89
C LEU A 683 -30.10 44.22 -18.81
N PRO A 684 -30.34 45.46 -18.34
CA PRO A 684 -30.60 46.60 -19.23
C PRO A 684 -29.41 46.93 -20.15
N LEU A 685 -28.19 46.84 -19.63
CA LEU A 685 -26.97 47.19 -20.37
C LEU A 685 -26.65 46.18 -21.48
N ALA A 686 -27.15 44.94 -21.36
CA ALA A 686 -27.09 43.94 -22.43
C ALA A 686 -27.89 44.33 -23.67
N PHE A 687 -28.81 45.29 -23.56
CA PHE A 687 -29.63 45.81 -24.66
C PHE A 687 -29.38 47.30 -24.93
N TYR A 688 -28.22 47.82 -24.50
CA TYR A 688 -27.84 49.22 -24.64
C TYR A 688 -27.37 49.55 -26.06
N ARG A 689 -27.99 50.56 -26.68
CA ARG A 689 -27.69 51.03 -28.05
C ARG A 689 -26.83 52.30 -28.09
N GLY A 690 -26.66 52.98 -26.96
CA GLY A 690 -25.83 54.19 -26.82
C GLY A 690 -26.48 55.51 -27.25
N GLY A 691 -25.87 56.60 -26.80
CA GLY A 691 -26.08 57.96 -27.27
C GLY A 691 -27.24 58.74 -26.64
N SER A 692 -27.26 60.05 -26.92
CA SER A 692 -28.25 61.01 -26.41
C SER A 692 -29.62 60.97 -27.11
N SER A 693 -29.93 59.90 -27.84
CA SER A 693 -31.25 59.72 -28.46
C SER A 693 -32.30 59.30 -27.42
N SER A 694 -33.58 59.57 -27.67
CA SER A 694 -34.67 59.10 -26.80
C SER A 694 -35.02 57.63 -27.03
N ASN A 695 -34.03 56.74 -27.21
CA ASN A 695 -34.21 55.30 -27.25
C ASN A 695 -32.89 54.53 -26.96
N ARG A 696 -32.31 54.77 -25.78
CA ARG A 696 -31.05 54.13 -25.33
C ARG A 696 -31.06 52.60 -25.25
N LEU A 697 -32.22 51.97 -25.07
CA LEU A 697 -32.37 50.52 -24.95
C LEU A 697 -33.19 49.90 -26.08
N ASP A 698 -32.90 48.64 -26.38
CA ASP A 698 -33.77 47.74 -27.15
C ASP A 698 -34.89 47.16 -26.27
N TYR A 699 -35.86 47.99 -25.90
CA TYR A 699 -36.97 47.56 -25.04
C TYR A 699 -37.76 46.33 -25.55
N PRO A 700 -38.04 46.19 -26.86
CA PRO A 700 -38.64 44.96 -27.39
C PRO A 700 -37.74 43.74 -27.23
N GLY A 701 -36.46 43.83 -27.63
CA GLY A 701 -35.51 42.71 -27.51
C GLY A 701 -35.29 42.25 -26.07
N LEU A 702 -35.24 43.19 -25.12
CA LEU A 702 -35.10 42.93 -23.69
C LEU A 702 -36.31 42.18 -23.10
N ILE A 703 -37.54 42.58 -23.45
CA ILE A 703 -38.75 41.90 -22.97
C ILE A 703 -38.84 40.47 -23.54
N GLU A 704 -38.58 40.30 -24.84
CA GLU A 704 -38.61 38.99 -25.50
C GLU A 704 -37.54 38.05 -24.93
N PHE A 705 -36.34 38.57 -24.67
CA PHE A 705 -35.25 37.83 -24.04
C PHE A 705 -35.62 37.34 -22.63
N ILE A 706 -36.20 38.21 -21.79
CA ILE A 706 -36.60 37.83 -20.42
C ILE A 706 -37.70 36.76 -20.45
N TYR A 707 -38.69 36.91 -21.35
CA TYR A 707 -39.76 35.94 -21.53
C TYR A 707 -39.23 34.57 -21.99
N SER A 708 -38.39 34.55 -23.02
CA SER A 708 -37.85 33.31 -23.60
C SER A 708 -36.80 32.61 -22.72
N SER A 709 -36.00 33.35 -21.94
CA SER A 709 -34.92 32.77 -21.12
C SER A 709 -35.40 32.22 -19.78
N SER A 710 -36.38 32.87 -19.14
CA SER A 710 -36.87 32.52 -17.80
C SER A 710 -37.87 31.35 -17.77
N GLY A 711 -38.52 31.06 -18.91
CA GLY A 711 -39.59 30.06 -19.04
C GLY A 711 -40.86 30.33 -18.22
N ARG A 712 -40.93 31.46 -17.49
CA ARG A 712 -41.94 31.76 -16.47
C ARG A 712 -42.44 33.19 -16.62
N THR A 713 -43.71 33.34 -17.00
CA THR A 713 -44.38 34.65 -17.21
C THR A 713 -44.26 35.57 -15.99
N GLU A 714 -44.27 34.98 -14.79
CA GLU A 714 -44.16 35.64 -13.49
C GLU A 714 -42.83 36.40 -13.33
N VAL A 715 -41.72 35.87 -13.86
CA VAL A 715 -40.40 36.52 -13.78
C VAL A 715 -40.38 37.81 -14.60
N LEU A 716 -41.00 37.80 -15.78
CA LEU A 716 -41.19 39.02 -16.57
C LEU A 716 -42.08 40.04 -15.83
N TYR A 717 -43.10 39.61 -15.10
CA TYR A 717 -43.95 40.51 -14.32
C TYR A 717 -43.24 41.11 -13.10
N GLN A 718 -42.35 40.35 -12.46
CA GLN A 718 -41.45 40.85 -11.41
C GLN A 718 -40.45 41.87 -11.98
N PHE A 719 -39.86 41.61 -13.14
CA PHE A 719 -39.01 42.57 -13.85
C PHE A 719 -39.78 43.85 -14.24
N MET A 720 -41.02 43.74 -14.72
CA MET A 720 -41.89 44.89 -15.02
C MET A 720 -42.31 45.68 -13.76
N GLU A 721 -42.32 45.05 -12.58
CA GLU A 721 -42.55 45.74 -11.31
C GLU A 721 -41.28 46.47 -10.81
N TRP A 722 -40.13 45.81 -10.84
CA TRP A 722 -38.81 46.37 -10.49
C TRP A 722 -38.43 47.57 -11.38
N SER A 723 -38.49 47.40 -12.70
CA SER A 723 -38.15 48.44 -13.69
C SER A 723 -39.07 49.67 -13.60
N GLY A 724 -40.25 49.51 -13.01
CA GLY A 724 -41.20 50.59 -12.72
C GLY A 724 -40.69 51.67 -11.76
N ASN A 725 -39.50 51.50 -11.18
CA ASN A 725 -38.76 52.49 -10.38
C ASN A 725 -37.37 52.88 -10.97
N GLN A 726 -36.96 52.34 -12.14
CA GLN A 726 -35.57 52.39 -12.60
C GLN A 726 -35.26 53.48 -13.65
N ARG A 727 -34.05 54.08 -13.57
CA ARG A 727 -33.66 55.28 -14.34
C ARG A 727 -33.71 55.10 -15.87
N LEU A 728 -33.43 53.90 -16.35
CA LEU A 728 -33.39 53.58 -17.78
C LEU A 728 -34.78 53.33 -18.39
N PHE A 729 -35.82 53.18 -17.57
CA PHE A 729 -37.17 52.78 -18.01
C PHE A 729 -38.23 53.87 -17.83
N ILE A 730 -37.87 54.98 -17.18
CA ILE A 730 -38.78 56.06 -16.76
C ILE A 730 -38.33 57.40 -17.34
N ARG A 731 -39.27 58.28 -17.69
CA ARG A 731 -38.99 59.66 -18.08
C ARG A 731 -39.97 60.61 -17.38
N GLY A 732 -39.56 61.15 -16.23
CA GLY A 732 -40.44 61.94 -15.36
C GLY A 732 -41.54 61.06 -14.76
N SER A 733 -42.79 61.52 -14.80
CA SER A 733 -43.93 60.82 -14.18
C SER A 733 -44.46 59.60 -14.96
N HIS A 734 -43.79 59.16 -16.03
CA HIS A 734 -44.27 58.11 -16.94
C HIS A 734 -43.16 57.15 -17.36
N ALA A 735 -43.53 55.90 -17.65
CA ALA A 735 -42.66 54.95 -18.36
C ALA A 735 -42.17 55.52 -19.70
N HIS A 736 -40.95 55.17 -20.10
CA HIS A 736 -40.37 55.60 -21.37
C HIS A 736 -41.22 55.13 -22.55
N LYS A 737 -41.42 55.98 -23.59
CA LYS A 737 -42.37 55.69 -24.68
C LYS A 737 -42.09 54.34 -25.36
N GLY A 738 -40.83 54.08 -25.72
CA GLY A 738 -40.42 52.81 -26.33
C GLY A 738 -40.65 51.59 -25.45
N TYR A 739 -40.56 51.76 -24.11
CA TYR A 739 -40.86 50.70 -23.15
C TYR A 739 -42.38 50.46 -23.05
N SER A 740 -43.17 51.53 -22.98
CA SER A 740 -44.63 51.44 -22.99
C SER A 740 -45.18 50.81 -24.28
N ASP A 741 -44.62 51.15 -25.44
CA ASP A 741 -44.99 50.54 -26.73
C ASP A 741 -44.60 49.04 -26.76
N ALA A 742 -43.45 48.65 -26.20
CA ALA A 742 -43.00 47.26 -26.12
C ALA A 742 -43.85 46.39 -25.16
N ILE A 743 -44.21 46.90 -23.98
CA ILE A 743 -45.13 46.23 -23.03
C ILE A 743 -46.50 45.98 -23.70
N VAL A 744 -47.02 46.96 -24.43
CA VAL A 744 -48.28 46.84 -25.19
C VAL A 744 -48.16 45.82 -26.32
N ALA A 745 -46.98 45.66 -26.94
CA ALA A 745 -46.74 44.63 -27.95
C ALA A 745 -46.71 43.22 -27.33
N TYR A 746 -45.99 43.04 -26.21
CA TYR A 746 -45.90 41.77 -25.50
C TYR A 746 -47.29 41.20 -25.15
N PHE A 747 -48.13 41.97 -24.47
CA PHE A 747 -49.49 41.54 -24.09
C PHE A 747 -50.40 41.26 -25.31
N LYS A 748 -50.11 41.82 -26.50
CA LYS A 748 -50.86 41.48 -27.74
C LYS A 748 -50.41 40.17 -28.39
N ALA A 749 -49.18 39.75 -28.15
CA ALA A 749 -48.58 38.57 -28.79
C ALA A 749 -48.60 37.34 -27.88
N HIS A 750 -48.18 37.47 -26.61
CA HIS A 750 -47.88 36.32 -25.73
C HIS A 750 -48.93 36.10 -24.63
N ASP A 751 -49.37 37.15 -23.92
CA ASP A 751 -50.47 37.03 -22.95
C ASP A 751 -51.62 38.04 -23.20
N ARG A 752 -52.59 37.59 -24.01
CA ARG A 752 -53.86 38.29 -24.27
C ARG A 752 -54.88 38.16 -23.14
N GLU A 753 -54.65 37.25 -22.20
CA GLU A 753 -55.55 36.88 -21.10
C GLU A 753 -55.22 37.66 -19.81
N ALA A 754 -54.03 38.27 -19.72
CA ALA A 754 -53.44 39.00 -18.59
C ALA A 754 -54.37 39.95 -17.81
N PHE A 755 -55.42 40.48 -18.44
CA PHE A 755 -56.36 41.42 -17.82
C PHE A 755 -57.73 40.83 -17.44
N LYS A 756 -57.90 39.50 -17.57
CA LYS A 756 -59.10 38.78 -17.11
C LYS A 756 -59.12 38.58 -15.58
N SER A 757 -60.26 38.16 -15.04
CA SER A 757 -60.53 38.15 -13.59
C SER A 757 -59.68 37.18 -12.75
N LYS A 758 -59.04 36.18 -13.38
CA LYS A 758 -58.23 35.11 -12.76
C LYS A 758 -56.76 35.06 -13.22
N SER A 759 -56.24 36.10 -13.88
CA SER A 759 -54.87 36.09 -14.44
C SER A 759 -53.75 36.23 -13.38
N ALA A 760 -52.57 35.68 -13.67
CA ALA A 760 -51.36 35.84 -12.86
C ALA A 760 -50.82 37.29 -12.81
N PHE A 761 -51.10 38.10 -13.85
CA PHE A 761 -50.70 39.51 -13.90
C PHE A 761 -51.51 40.42 -12.95
N LYS A 762 -52.69 39.99 -12.49
CA LYS A 762 -53.61 40.77 -11.65
C LYS A 762 -52.98 41.42 -10.40
N PRO A 763 -52.19 40.72 -9.54
CA PRO A 763 -51.48 41.35 -8.43
C PRO A 763 -50.47 42.42 -8.87
N TYR A 764 -49.70 42.19 -9.93
CA TYR A 764 -48.72 43.15 -10.45
C TYR A 764 -49.39 44.41 -11.01
N TYR A 765 -50.52 44.29 -11.72
CA TYR A 765 -51.34 45.43 -12.15
C TYR A 765 -51.94 46.25 -10.99
N ALA A 766 -52.23 45.58 -9.86
CA ALA A 766 -52.71 46.25 -8.65
C ALA A 766 -51.58 47.04 -7.95
N ARG A 767 -50.40 46.42 -7.78
CA ARG A 767 -49.20 47.02 -7.17
C ARG A 767 -48.49 48.05 -8.06
N ALA A 768 -48.74 48.02 -9.38
CA ALA A 768 -48.15 48.88 -10.40
C ALA A 768 -47.97 50.36 -9.98
N SER A 769 -46.72 50.83 -10.07
CA SER A 769 -46.31 52.20 -9.78
C SER A 769 -47.04 53.23 -10.66
N LYS A 770 -47.12 54.49 -10.17
CA LYS A 770 -47.80 55.60 -10.87
C LYS A 770 -47.20 55.89 -12.26
N THR A 771 -45.92 55.56 -12.46
CA THR A 771 -45.19 55.68 -13.72
C THR A 771 -45.58 54.60 -14.74
N MET A 772 -45.82 53.37 -14.29
CA MET A 772 -46.13 52.20 -15.14
C MET A 772 -47.62 52.03 -15.44
N LYS A 773 -48.51 52.42 -14.51
CA LYS A 773 -49.97 52.20 -14.65
C LYS A 773 -50.56 52.68 -16.00
N PRO A 774 -50.18 53.85 -16.56
CA PRO A 774 -50.68 54.28 -17.87
C PRO A 774 -50.32 53.34 -19.03
N ALA A 775 -49.18 52.64 -18.97
CA ALA A 775 -48.79 51.66 -19.99
C ALA A 775 -49.67 50.40 -19.91
N TYR A 776 -49.97 49.93 -18.70
CA TYR A 776 -50.86 48.77 -18.50
C TYR A 776 -52.32 49.10 -18.83
N ASP A 777 -52.81 50.30 -18.49
CA ASP A 777 -54.16 50.74 -18.87
C ASP A 777 -54.30 50.87 -20.39
N ARG A 778 -53.23 51.26 -21.10
CA ARG A 778 -53.17 51.20 -22.57
C ARG A 778 -53.17 49.75 -23.08
N ALA A 779 -52.35 48.85 -22.55
CA ALA A 779 -52.37 47.44 -22.96
C ALA A 779 -53.77 46.81 -22.78
N LYS A 780 -54.40 47.06 -21.63
CA LYS A 780 -55.76 46.63 -21.29
C LYS A 780 -56.84 47.16 -22.25
N THR A 781 -56.77 48.45 -22.62
CA THR A 781 -57.71 49.06 -23.57
C THR A 781 -57.41 48.70 -25.03
N GLU A 782 -56.19 48.25 -25.33
CA GLU A 782 -55.84 47.73 -26.65
C GLU A 782 -56.16 46.23 -26.85
N LEU A 783 -56.21 45.45 -25.76
CA LEU A 783 -56.70 44.06 -25.72
C LEU A 783 -58.21 43.92 -25.57
N ALA A 784 -58.89 44.94 -25.05
CA ALA A 784 -60.34 44.90 -24.83
C ALA A 784 -61.11 44.59 -26.13
N SER A 785 -62.13 43.72 -26.03
CA SER A 785 -62.95 43.30 -27.17
C SER A 785 -63.64 44.50 -27.86
N PRO A 786 -63.98 44.42 -29.15
CA PRO A 786 -64.48 45.58 -29.91
C PRO A 786 -65.66 46.32 -29.27
N LEU A 787 -66.59 45.57 -28.65
CA LEU A 787 -67.71 46.13 -27.89
C LEU A 787 -67.26 46.91 -26.65
N VAL A 788 -66.28 46.40 -25.89
CA VAL A 788 -65.72 47.08 -24.70
C VAL A 788 -64.92 48.31 -25.12
N ARG A 789 -64.12 48.22 -26.19
CA ARG A 789 -63.43 49.37 -26.81
C ARG A 789 -64.42 50.48 -27.22
N MET A 790 -65.60 50.11 -27.74
CA MET A 790 -66.65 51.07 -28.08
C MET A 790 -67.34 51.66 -26.83
N LEU A 791 -67.54 50.86 -25.78
CA LEU A 791 -68.13 51.28 -24.49
C LEU A 791 -67.20 52.16 -23.63
N THR A 792 -65.89 52.05 -23.78
CA THR A 792 -64.89 52.93 -23.14
C THR A 792 -64.48 54.12 -24.02
N GLY A 793 -64.78 54.08 -25.32
CA GLY A 793 -64.60 55.19 -26.25
C GLY A 793 -65.59 56.35 -26.01
N LYS A 794 -65.26 57.54 -26.53
CA LYS A 794 -66.02 58.80 -26.30
C LYS A 794 -67.38 58.90 -27.04
N ARG A 795 -68.14 57.82 -27.21
CA ARG A 795 -69.47 57.82 -27.87
C ARG A 795 -70.42 56.81 -27.22
N LYS A 796 -71.30 57.28 -26.32
CA LYS A 796 -72.15 56.41 -25.46
C LYS A 796 -73.67 56.45 -25.71
N ASN A 797 -74.16 57.24 -26.66
CA ASN A 797 -75.60 57.53 -26.80
C ASN A 797 -76.18 57.01 -28.13
N LEU A 798 -76.34 55.68 -28.27
CA LEU A 798 -77.21 54.99 -29.24
C LEU A 798 -77.27 53.49 -28.87
N PHE A 799 -78.27 52.75 -29.36
CA PHE A 799 -78.60 51.35 -29.02
C PHE A 799 -79.10 51.10 -27.59
N LEU A 800 -80.29 51.62 -27.27
CA LEU A 800 -81.19 51.01 -26.29
C LEU A 800 -82.60 50.90 -26.89
N GLY A 801 -82.93 49.73 -27.45
CA GLY A 801 -84.23 49.43 -28.06
C GLY A 801 -84.13 48.41 -29.21
N SER A 802 -85.19 47.60 -29.39
CA SER A 802 -85.38 46.61 -30.49
C SER A 802 -84.84 45.18 -30.32
N VAL A 803 -85.02 44.53 -29.15
CA VAL A 803 -85.09 43.04 -29.06
C VAL A 803 -86.18 42.60 -28.05
N ILE A 804 -87.41 43.09 -28.19
CA ILE A 804 -88.60 42.57 -27.48
C ILE A 804 -89.68 42.28 -28.54
N VAL A 805 -89.49 41.20 -29.30
CA VAL A 805 -90.46 40.69 -30.30
C VAL A 805 -90.42 39.17 -30.39
N ILE A 806 -89.22 38.57 -30.45
CA ILE A 806 -89.02 37.12 -30.64
C ILE A 806 -89.19 36.36 -29.32
N LEU A 807 -90.39 36.42 -28.75
CA LEU A 807 -90.82 35.66 -27.56
C LEU A 807 -92.23 35.04 -27.72
N ILE A 808 -92.86 35.18 -28.89
CA ILE A 808 -94.28 34.83 -29.09
C ILE A 808 -94.49 34.08 -30.43
N LEU A 809 -94.14 32.79 -30.49
CA LEU A 809 -94.56 31.84 -31.53
C LEU A 809 -94.23 30.38 -31.12
N GLY A 810 -95.25 29.62 -30.67
CA GLY A 810 -95.35 28.14 -30.51
C GLY A 810 -94.14 27.31 -29.99
N ILE A 811 -94.19 26.46 -28.96
CA ILE A 811 -95.28 25.80 -28.18
C ILE A 811 -96.24 24.92 -29.01
N ALA A 812 -96.04 23.59 -29.01
CA ALA A 812 -97.03 22.54 -28.62
C ALA A 812 -96.68 21.10 -29.09
N GLY A 813 -96.89 20.08 -28.22
CA GLY A 813 -96.92 18.62 -28.53
C GLY A 813 -95.55 17.92 -28.70
N GLY A 814 -95.31 16.66 -28.27
CA GLY A 814 -96.11 15.64 -27.56
C GLY A 814 -96.55 14.45 -28.45
N THR A 815 -96.62 13.18 -28.03
CA THR A 815 -96.31 12.52 -26.73
C THR A 815 -96.41 10.97 -26.83
N TYR A 816 -95.78 10.24 -25.88
CA TYR A 816 -96.15 8.90 -25.32
C TYR A 816 -95.83 7.53 -26.01
N ALA A 817 -95.54 6.54 -25.12
CA ALA A 817 -95.79 5.06 -25.18
C ALA A 817 -94.84 4.14 -25.99
N LEU A 818 -94.54 2.87 -25.61
CA LEU A 818 -94.76 2.07 -24.36
C LEU A 818 -93.91 0.75 -24.35
N ILE A 819 -93.70 0.12 -23.17
CA ILE A 819 -93.22 -1.28 -22.89
C ILE A 819 -91.73 -1.57 -23.26
N GLY A 820 -90.86 -2.21 -22.46
CA GLY A 820 -90.84 -2.77 -21.07
C GLY A 820 -89.38 -3.20 -20.73
N ASP A 821 -88.93 -3.60 -19.53
CA ASP A 821 -89.57 -3.97 -18.25
C ASP A 821 -88.67 -3.54 -17.03
N LYS A 822 -89.11 -3.82 -15.79
CA LYS A 822 -88.60 -3.49 -14.41
C LYS A 822 -87.08 -3.52 -14.13
N ALA A 823 -86.51 -2.84 -13.12
CA ALA A 823 -86.90 -1.78 -12.15
C ALA A 823 -85.62 -1.40 -11.28
N GLU A 824 -85.56 -0.63 -10.17
CA GLU A 824 -86.51 0.08 -9.27
C GLU A 824 -85.89 1.39 -8.66
N THR A 825 -85.84 1.60 -7.32
CA THR A 825 -85.66 2.93 -6.63
C THR A 825 -85.14 2.82 -5.16
N PRO A 826 -84.91 3.92 -4.35
CA PRO A 826 -84.34 5.28 -4.61
C PRO A 826 -83.39 5.88 -3.50
N ALA A 827 -82.75 7.03 -3.80
CA ALA A 827 -82.44 8.20 -2.92
C ALA A 827 -81.58 8.07 -1.62
N ALA A 828 -80.70 9.01 -1.24
CA ALA A 828 -80.16 10.24 -1.86
C ALA A 828 -78.85 10.73 -1.16
N SER A 829 -77.92 11.38 -1.88
CA SER A 829 -76.69 12.01 -1.33
C SER A 829 -76.06 13.10 -2.23
N PRO A 830 -75.42 14.13 -1.66
CA PRO A 830 -74.36 14.97 -2.26
C PRO A 830 -73.08 15.03 -1.36
N PRO A 831 -72.06 15.88 -1.63
CA PRO A 831 -71.22 16.09 -2.82
C PRO A 831 -69.76 15.62 -2.50
N PRO A 832 -68.68 16.33 -2.90
CA PRO A 832 -68.01 16.33 -4.21
C PRO A 832 -66.70 15.48 -4.24
N THR A 833 -66.35 14.93 -5.40
CA THR A 833 -65.13 14.11 -5.63
C THR A 833 -64.66 14.40 -7.07
N GLN A 834 -63.53 15.05 -7.30
CA GLN A 834 -62.17 14.49 -7.36
C GLN A 834 -62.02 13.37 -8.41
N GLU A 835 -61.31 13.69 -9.48
CA GLU A 835 -60.63 12.70 -10.32
C GLU A 835 -59.38 12.24 -9.54
N PRO A 836 -59.08 10.92 -9.42
CA PRO A 836 -58.11 10.47 -8.43
C PRO A 836 -56.67 10.86 -8.75
N ALA A 837 -55.90 11.17 -7.71
CA ALA A 837 -54.45 11.05 -7.80
C ALA A 837 -54.11 9.57 -8.04
N VAL A 838 -53.34 9.29 -9.09
CA VAL A 838 -52.46 8.11 -9.08
C VAL A 838 -51.49 8.34 -7.91
N PRO A 839 -51.35 7.40 -6.96
CA PRO A 839 -50.28 7.51 -5.96
C PRO A 839 -48.96 7.60 -6.72
N ALA A 840 -48.18 8.65 -6.46
CA ALA A 840 -46.76 8.53 -6.70
C ALA A 840 -46.29 7.39 -5.78
N GLU A 841 -45.96 6.25 -6.40
CA GLU A 841 -45.13 5.23 -5.77
C GLU A 841 -43.91 5.97 -5.19
N PRO A 842 -43.55 5.75 -3.90
CA PRO A 842 -42.50 6.53 -3.28
C PRO A 842 -41.21 6.29 -4.05
N GLU A 843 -40.77 7.31 -4.79
CA GLU A 843 -39.56 7.24 -5.59
C GLU A 843 -38.38 7.13 -4.63
N VAL A 844 -37.92 5.89 -4.43
CA VAL A 844 -36.89 5.58 -3.44
C VAL A 844 -35.59 6.23 -3.90
N GLU A 845 -35.24 7.35 -3.26
CA GLU A 845 -33.91 7.95 -3.35
C GLU A 845 -32.88 6.98 -2.75
N LEU A 846 -32.46 6.03 -3.59
CA LEU A 846 -31.30 5.18 -3.36
C LEU A 846 -30.07 6.08 -3.23
N ALA A 847 -29.39 5.97 -2.08
CA ALA A 847 -28.18 6.73 -1.77
C ALA A 847 -27.13 6.66 -2.90
N GLU A 848 -26.26 7.67 -3.00
CA GLU A 848 -25.21 7.70 -4.03
C GLU A 848 -24.06 6.71 -3.73
N GLN A 849 -24.00 6.21 -2.50
CA GLN A 849 -22.99 5.31 -1.97
C GLN A 849 -23.54 4.47 -0.81
N ILE A 850 -22.94 3.30 -0.56
CA ILE A 850 -23.18 2.45 0.62
C ILE A 850 -21.84 1.97 1.18
N ALA A 851 -21.78 1.70 2.49
CA ALA A 851 -20.63 1.02 3.11
C ALA A 851 -21.11 -0.11 4.01
N TYR A 852 -20.38 -1.22 4.05
CA TYR A 852 -20.67 -2.36 4.92
C TYR A 852 -19.38 -3.06 5.36
N LEU A 853 -19.49 -3.88 6.40
CA LEU A 853 -18.38 -4.65 6.96
C LEU A 853 -18.59 -6.12 6.63
N VAL A 854 -17.57 -6.75 6.04
CA VAL A 854 -17.49 -8.21 5.86
C VAL A 854 -16.76 -8.77 7.08
N PRO A 855 -17.37 -9.70 7.86
CA PRO A 855 -16.72 -10.30 9.00
C PRO A 855 -15.64 -11.32 8.55
N ALA A 856 -14.59 -11.47 9.35
CA ALA A 856 -13.55 -12.47 9.09
C ALA A 856 -14.16 -13.88 9.00
N SER A 857 -13.81 -14.64 7.96
CA SER A 857 -14.40 -15.94 7.65
C SER A 857 -13.34 -16.99 7.26
N GLU A 858 -13.58 -18.25 7.59
CA GLU A 858 -12.71 -19.37 7.24
C GLU A 858 -13.28 -20.06 6.00
N ALA A 859 -12.53 -20.07 4.90
CA ALA A 859 -12.96 -20.64 3.62
C ALA A 859 -12.94 -22.19 3.64
N ASP A 860 -13.66 -22.82 2.72
CA ASP A 860 -13.76 -24.29 2.60
C ASP A 860 -12.40 -25.00 2.36
N ASP A 861 -11.34 -24.26 2.00
CA ASP A 861 -9.96 -24.77 1.86
C ASP A 861 -9.10 -24.63 3.13
N GLY A 862 -9.61 -23.99 4.18
CA GLY A 862 -8.92 -23.70 5.44
C GLY A 862 -8.19 -22.35 5.48
N THR A 863 -8.35 -21.49 4.46
CA THR A 863 -7.78 -20.14 4.45
C THR A 863 -8.64 -19.18 5.27
N GLN A 864 -8.03 -18.45 6.20
CA GLN A 864 -8.71 -17.41 6.98
C GLN A 864 -8.67 -16.07 6.22
N THR A 865 -9.85 -15.53 5.89
CA THR A 865 -10.03 -14.18 5.37
C THR A 865 -10.13 -13.19 6.53
N PRO A 866 -9.38 -12.07 6.53
CA PRO A 866 -9.55 -11.02 7.54
C PRO A 866 -10.88 -10.28 7.33
N ALA A 867 -11.30 -9.51 8.33
CA ALA A 867 -12.45 -8.64 8.18
C ALA A 867 -12.13 -7.48 7.23
N GLN A 868 -13.12 -7.04 6.45
CA GLN A 868 -12.93 -6.00 5.44
C GLN A 868 -14.00 -4.92 5.54
N LEU A 869 -13.61 -3.66 5.30
CA LEU A 869 -14.54 -2.57 5.02
C LEU A 869 -14.71 -2.47 3.51
N VAL A 870 -15.96 -2.50 3.04
CA VAL A 870 -16.30 -2.31 1.62
C VAL A 870 -17.15 -1.06 1.48
N ILE A 871 -16.72 -0.14 0.62
CA ILE A 871 -17.45 1.08 0.26
C ILE A 871 -17.78 1.00 -1.24
N ARG A 872 -19.04 1.20 -1.61
CA ARG A 872 -19.51 1.14 -3.00
C ARG A 872 -20.23 2.41 -3.42
N TYR A 873 -20.14 2.72 -4.71
CA TYR A 873 -20.58 3.96 -5.33
C TYR A 873 -21.41 3.67 -6.59
N ARG A 874 -22.39 4.53 -6.86
CA ARG A 874 -23.21 4.42 -8.08
C ARG A 874 -22.47 4.91 -9.33
N ASN A 875 -21.51 5.84 -9.18
CA ASN A 875 -20.69 6.36 -10.27
C ASN A 875 -19.19 6.25 -9.95
N GLU A 876 -18.38 6.07 -11.00
CA GLU A 876 -16.92 5.99 -10.93
C GLU A 876 -16.29 7.27 -10.34
N THR A 877 -16.83 8.44 -10.70
CA THR A 877 -16.39 9.77 -10.23
C THR A 877 -16.41 9.89 -8.70
N ASP A 878 -17.41 9.30 -8.06
CA ASP A 878 -17.63 9.42 -6.61
C ASP A 878 -16.69 8.46 -5.86
N SER A 879 -16.42 7.30 -6.45
CA SER A 879 -15.38 6.35 -6.00
C SER A 879 -13.99 7.00 -6.04
N ASN A 880 -13.69 7.71 -7.12
CA ASN A 880 -12.41 8.44 -7.30
C ASN A 880 -12.26 9.68 -6.38
N ALA A 881 -13.31 10.07 -5.65
CA ALA A 881 -13.28 11.20 -4.71
C ALA A 881 -12.93 10.80 -3.26
N LEU A 882 -12.81 9.51 -2.95
CA LEU A 882 -12.53 9.00 -1.60
C LEU A 882 -11.12 9.39 -1.10
N GLN A 883 -11.03 10.05 0.05
CA GLN A 883 -9.73 10.34 0.70
C GLN A 883 -9.31 9.15 1.56
N THR A 884 -8.58 8.22 0.95
CA THR A 884 -8.07 6.97 1.54
C THR A 884 -7.07 7.17 2.68
N ASN A 885 -6.36 8.31 2.72
CA ASN A 885 -5.29 8.58 3.69
C ASN A 885 -5.77 8.86 5.13
N THR A 886 -7.05 9.25 5.33
CA THR A 886 -7.59 9.57 6.65
C THR A 886 -9.07 9.24 6.74
N LEU A 887 -9.43 8.16 7.44
CA LEU A 887 -10.81 7.85 7.81
C LEU A 887 -11.08 8.13 9.29
N GLN A 888 -12.24 8.70 9.58
CA GLN A 888 -12.78 8.89 10.92
C GLN A 888 -14.01 8.02 11.11
N TRP A 889 -14.00 7.15 12.10
CA TRP A 889 -15.04 6.17 12.36
C TRP A 889 -15.90 6.69 13.51
N ASN A 890 -17.23 6.78 13.30
CA ASN A 890 -18.19 7.24 14.30
C ASN A 890 -18.78 6.02 15.03
N LEU A 891 -18.62 5.98 16.35
CA LEU A 891 -19.11 4.89 17.20
C LEU A 891 -20.52 5.19 17.75
N LYS A 892 -21.23 4.15 18.19
CA LYS A 892 -22.58 4.20 18.78
C LYS A 892 -22.71 5.08 20.02
N ASP A 893 -21.61 5.33 20.73
CA ASP A 893 -21.56 6.21 21.90
C ASP A 893 -21.35 7.70 21.53
N GLY A 894 -21.15 8.01 20.24
CA GLY A 894 -20.87 9.35 19.74
C GLY A 894 -19.39 9.75 19.77
N THR A 895 -18.48 8.83 20.05
CA THR A 895 -17.03 9.06 19.92
C THR A 895 -16.56 8.88 18.47
N THR A 896 -15.44 9.54 18.14
CA THR A 896 -14.75 9.41 16.85
C THR A 896 -13.35 8.85 17.03
N GLN A 897 -13.01 7.85 16.22
CA GLN A 897 -11.68 7.25 16.19
C GLN A 897 -11.07 7.44 14.79
N GLN A 898 -9.80 7.85 14.73
CA GLN A 898 -9.03 7.84 13.48
C GLN A 898 -8.38 6.47 13.31
N LEU A 899 -8.55 5.87 12.13
CA LEU A 899 -7.87 4.64 11.74
C LEU A 899 -6.88 4.96 10.63
N HIS A 900 -5.61 4.57 10.82
CA HIS A 900 -4.72 4.28 9.71
C HIS A 900 -5.02 2.84 9.29
N ALA A 901 -5.63 2.65 8.13
CA ALA A 901 -5.70 1.33 7.52
C ALA A 901 -4.28 0.96 7.07
N GLU A 902 -3.78 -0.20 7.50
CA GLU A 902 -2.39 -0.62 7.21
C GLU A 902 -2.24 -1.35 5.87
N GLY A 903 -3.36 -1.71 5.22
CA GLY A 903 -3.40 -2.34 3.90
C GLY A 903 -3.50 -1.33 2.74
N GLU A 904 -3.09 -1.77 1.55
CA GLU A 904 -3.39 -1.05 0.31
C GLU A 904 -4.90 -1.13 0.00
N TRP A 905 -5.49 -0.02 -0.48
CA TRP A 905 -6.90 0.02 -0.87
C TRP A 905 -7.09 -0.61 -2.25
N GLU A 906 -7.93 -1.63 -2.35
CA GLU A 906 -8.27 -2.28 -3.61
C GLU A 906 -9.53 -1.67 -4.22
N SER A 907 -9.37 -0.96 -5.35
CA SER A 907 -10.47 -0.43 -6.15
C SER A 907 -11.02 -1.51 -7.10
N PHE A 908 -12.34 -1.67 -7.18
CA PHE A 908 -12.99 -2.62 -8.08
C PHE A 908 -14.12 -1.99 -8.93
N ASN A 909 -14.35 -2.58 -10.10
CA ASN A 909 -15.49 -2.32 -10.96
C ASN A 909 -16.21 -3.63 -11.29
N ARG A 910 -17.43 -3.82 -10.79
CA ARG A 910 -18.24 -5.04 -11.01
C ARG A 910 -18.95 -5.07 -12.37
N ASN A 911 -18.77 -4.05 -13.22
CA ASN A 911 -19.27 -4.02 -14.60
C ASN A 911 -18.25 -4.48 -15.66
N GLU A 912 -16.98 -4.72 -15.29
CA GLU A 912 -15.96 -5.18 -16.23
C GLU A 912 -16.02 -6.72 -16.37
N GLU A 913 -16.08 -7.21 -17.61
CA GLU A 913 -15.91 -8.65 -17.89
C GLU A 913 -14.43 -9.03 -17.69
N PRO A 914 -14.12 -10.20 -17.11
CA PRO A 914 -12.75 -10.57 -16.77
C PRO A 914 -11.91 -10.84 -18.03
N ASP A 915 -10.91 -9.99 -18.27
CA ASP A 915 -9.93 -10.16 -19.35
C ASP A 915 -9.13 -11.46 -19.18
N GLY A 916 -9.33 -12.41 -20.10
CA GLY A 916 -8.73 -13.74 -20.03
C GLY A 916 -7.29 -13.79 -20.57
N GLU A 917 -6.39 -14.44 -19.83
CA GLU A 917 -5.05 -14.75 -20.32
C GLU A 917 -5.10 -15.67 -21.57
N GLY A 918 -4.42 -15.29 -22.65
CA GLY A 918 -4.39 -16.09 -23.89
C GLY A 918 -3.36 -15.61 -24.91
N THR A 919 -2.18 -16.23 -24.93
CA THR A 919 -1.03 -15.75 -25.70
C THR A 919 -1.02 -16.19 -27.17
N ALA A 920 -0.73 -15.23 -28.06
CA ALA A 920 -0.21 -15.38 -29.44
C ALA A 920 -1.09 -15.99 -30.56
N GLY A 921 -1.16 -15.25 -31.69
CA GLY A 921 -0.60 -15.81 -32.93
C GLY A 921 -1.42 -15.81 -34.22
N ASN A 922 -1.43 -14.66 -34.93
CA ASN A 922 -1.34 -14.56 -36.39
C ASN A 922 -2.56 -14.89 -37.31
N SER A 923 -2.94 -13.92 -38.16
CA SER A 923 -3.52 -14.04 -39.54
C SER A 923 -4.68 -15.03 -39.79
N SER A 924 -5.88 -14.63 -40.26
CA SER A 924 -6.13 -13.92 -41.52
C SER A 924 -7.64 -13.66 -41.76
N GLU A 925 -7.97 -12.81 -42.72
CA GLU A 925 -9.31 -12.68 -43.32
C GLU A 925 -9.70 -13.93 -44.16
N GLY A 926 -11.01 -14.20 -44.32
CA GLY A 926 -11.53 -14.65 -45.63
C GLY A 926 -12.36 -15.93 -45.75
N THR A 927 -13.69 -15.82 -45.50
CA THR A 927 -14.77 -16.52 -46.26
C THR A 927 -14.91 -18.07 -46.09
N PRO A 928 -16.03 -18.72 -46.53
CA PRO A 928 -16.67 -19.80 -45.72
C PRO A 928 -17.04 -21.09 -46.49
N GLU A 929 -18.08 -21.80 -46.01
CA GLU A 929 -18.83 -22.96 -46.56
C GLU A 929 -18.40 -24.39 -46.12
N GLY A 930 -19.35 -25.34 -46.10
CA GLY A 930 -19.14 -26.80 -45.94
C GLY A 930 -19.15 -27.33 -44.49
N SER A 931 -20.28 -27.47 -43.78
CA SER A 931 -21.40 -28.43 -43.95
C SER A 931 -21.23 -29.83 -43.30
N SER A 932 -22.22 -30.17 -42.45
CA SER A 932 -22.84 -31.50 -42.22
C SER A 932 -22.09 -32.68 -41.56
N ALA A 933 -22.48 -32.93 -40.28
CA ALA A 933 -23.21 -34.12 -39.80
C ALA A 933 -22.47 -35.40 -39.27
N GLY A 934 -23.16 -36.11 -38.35
CA GLY A 934 -22.72 -37.33 -37.63
C GLY A 934 -22.38 -37.04 -36.16
N SER A 935 -23.06 -37.47 -35.10
CA SER A 935 -23.94 -38.64 -34.83
C SER A 935 -23.17 -39.98 -34.81
N SER A 936 -23.18 -40.81 -33.76
CA SER A 936 -23.82 -40.73 -32.42
C SER A 936 -23.33 -41.83 -31.44
N THR A 937 -23.73 -41.72 -30.16
CA THR A 937 -24.08 -42.81 -29.20
C THR A 937 -23.08 -43.93 -28.85
N ASP A 938 -22.78 -44.03 -27.54
CA ASP A 938 -22.75 -45.25 -26.69
C ASP A 938 -21.71 -46.37 -27.01
N THR A 939 -21.26 -47.23 -26.09
CA THR A 939 -21.83 -47.68 -24.80
C THR A 939 -20.73 -48.05 -23.77
N ALA A 940 -21.11 -48.25 -22.50
CA ALA A 940 -20.26 -48.61 -21.36
C ALA A 940 -19.58 -50.00 -21.40
N ASN A 941 -18.63 -50.23 -20.47
CA ASN A 941 -18.67 -51.30 -19.44
C ASN A 941 -17.46 -51.20 -18.45
N ASP A 942 -17.62 -51.16 -17.10
CA ASP A 942 -17.80 -52.27 -16.11
C ASP A 942 -16.46 -52.90 -15.59
N THR A 943 -16.22 -53.33 -14.34
CA THR A 943 -16.92 -53.26 -13.01
C THR A 943 -15.95 -53.58 -11.83
N GLN A 944 -16.36 -53.33 -10.56
CA GLN A 944 -16.11 -54.15 -9.32
C GLN A 944 -14.66 -54.27 -8.74
N GLN A 945 -14.38 -54.68 -7.48
CA GLN A 945 -15.13 -55.06 -6.24
C GLN A 945 -14.18 -54.82 -5.01
N SER A 946 -14.49 -54.26 -3.82
CA SER A 946 -15.47 -54.45 -2.71
C SER A 946 -15.09 -55.46 -1.58
N GLY A 947 -15.42 -55.11 -0.32
CA GLY A 947 -15.23 -55.87 0.95
C GLY A 947 -14.60 -54.99 2.07
N GLU A 948 -15.13 -54.74 3.30
CA GLU A 948 -15.96 -55.49 4.30
C GLU A 948 -15.18 -56.58 5.07
N ALA A 949 -15.33 -56.90 6.38
CA ALA A 949 -16.11 -56.40 7.56
C ALA A 949 -15.53 -57.10 8.86
N GLU A 950 -15.90 -56.94 10.15
CA GLU A 950 -16.88 -56.15 10.95
C GLU A 950 -16.50 -56.14 12.49
N GLN A 951 -17.20 -55.34 13.33
CA GLN A 951 -17.40 -55.50 14.82
C GLN A 951 -16.19 -55.45 15.81
N GLY A 952 -16.32 -55.17 17.13
CA GLY A 952 -17.44 -54.68 17.98
C GLY A 952 -17.22 -54.84 19.51
N ALA A 953 -18.14 -54.28 20.33
CA ALA A 953 -18.41 -54.49 21.78
C ALA A 953 -17.70 -53.65 22.90
N ASP A 954 -18.48 -53.31 23.94
CA ASP A 954 -18.20 -52.43 25.09
C ASP A 954 -17.63 -53.11 26.36
N SER A 955 -17.13 -52.31 27.32
CA SER A 955 -17.64 -52.28 28.72
C SER A 955 -16.85 -51.31 29.65
N ALA A 956 -17.45 -50.91 30.77
CA ALA A 956 -16.97 -49.85 31.68
C ALA A 956 -16.59 -50.34 33.11
N SER A 957 -15.83 -49.53 33.85
CA SER A 957 -15.80 -49.52 35.32
C SER A 957 -15.27 -48.18 35.88
N SER A 958 -15.64 -47.82 37.12
CA SER A 958 -15.41 -46.50 37.75
C SER A 958 -14.60 -46.58 39.06
N GLU A 959 -14.24 -45.40 39.57
CA GLU A 959 -14.01 -45.03 40.99
C GLU A 959 -12.77 -45.47 41.81
N GLY A 960 -12.05 -44.44 42.28
CA GLY A 960 -11.88 -44.23 43.74
C GLY A 960 -10.46 -44.24 44.33
N ASN A 961 -10.15 -43.49 45.40
CA ASN A 961 -10.83 -42.31 45.97
C ASN A 961 -9.97 -41.57 47.02
N THR A 962 -10.16 -40.25 47.19
CA THR A 962 -9.82 -39.42 48.40
C THR A 962 -8.35 -39.36 48.91
N SER A 963 -7.88 -38.34 49.65
CA SER A 963 -8.56 -37.47 50.63
C SER A 963 -7.98 -36.05 50.82
N ASP A 964 -8.88 -35.12 51.17
CA ASP A 964 -8.69 -33.76 51.73
C ASP A 964 -8.40 -33.82 53.28
N PRO A 965 -8.52 -32.79 54.18
CA PRO A 965 -9.03 -31.41 54.04
C PRO A 965 -8.23 -30.28 54.76
N ALA A 966 -8.63 -29.01 54.55
CA ALA A 966 -8.84 -28.00 55.61
C ALA A 966 -9.62 -26.76 55.09
N ALA A 967 -10.53 -26.18 55.89
CA ALA A 967 -11.44 -25.11 55.42
C ALA A 967 -11.81 -24.06 56.50
N GLY A 968 -12.40 -22.93 56.06
CA GLY A 968 -13.07 -21.93 56.89
C GLY A 968 -14.43 -21.53 56.29
N SER A 969 -15.44 -21.32 57.12
CA SER A 969 -16.87 -21.17 56.74
C SER A 969 -17.38 -19.72 57.00
N THR A 970 -18.60 -19.26 56.69
CA THR A 970 -19.93 -19.93 56.73
C THR A 970 -21.02 -19.11 56.02
N ALA A 971 -22.14 -19.77 55.60
CA ALA A 971 -23.56 -19.31 55.66
C ALA A 971 -24.42 -19.52 54.38
N THR A 972 -25.64 -20.02 54.58
CA THR A 972 -26.73 -20.37 53.62
C THR A 972 -27.74 -19.23 53.39
N GLY A 973 -28.62 -19.20 52.37
CA GLY A 973 -28.86 -20.09 51.22
C GLY A 973 -30.29 -19.98 50.60
N THR A 974 -30.46 -20.45 49.35
CA THR A 974 -31.72 -20.84 48.61
C THR A 974 -32.89 -19.87 48.33
N GLY A 975 -33.27 -19.71 47.03
CA GLY A 975 -34.54 -20.28 46.51
C GLY A 975 -35.54 -19.40 45.68
N THR A 976 -36.04 -19.96 44.54
CA THR A 976 -37.30 -19.60 43.78
C THR A 976 -37.35 -18.21 43.09
N THR A 977 -38.25 -17.82 42.16
CA THR A 977 -39.60 -18.21 41.61
C THR A 977 -39.72 -17.74 40.11
N SER A 978 -40.85 -17.74 39.37
CA SER A 978 -41.89 -18.76 39.00
C SER A 978 -42.93 -18.17 37.99
N ASP A 979 -43.83 -19.01 37.46
CA ASP A 979 -44.71 -18.82 36.28
C ASP A 979 -46.03 -17.98 36.36
N THR A 980 -46.45 -17.46 35.19
CA THR A 980 -47.82 -17.36 34.55
C THR A 980 -49.07 -16.59 35.10
N THR A 981 -49.79 -15.98 34.13
CA THR A 981 -51.27 -15.89 33.89
C THR A 981 -52.26 -14.93 34.63
N ASP A 982 -52.73 -13.93 33.87
CA ASP A 982 -54.13 -13.69 33.36
C ASP A 982 -55.23 -12.89 34.15
N GLU A 983 -56.16 -12.28 33.37
CA GLU A 983 -57.42 -11.50 33.64
C GLU A 983 -57.50 -10.58 34.90
N GLY A 984 -57.76 -9.25 34.84
CA GLY A 984 -59.03 -8.55 34.46
C GLY A 984 -59.40 -7.46 35.53
N THR A 985 -60.45 -6.61 35.50
CA THR A 985 -61.41 -6.09 34.48
C THR A 985 -62.24 -4.90 35.07
N ALA A 986 -62.50 -3.82 34.30
CA ALA A 986 -63.54 -2.74 34.48
C ALA A 986 -63.47 -1.74 35.69
N GLN A 987 -64.03 -0.49 35.69
CA GLN A 987 -64.52 0.45 34.63
C GLN A 987 -64.95 1.83 35.22
N GLY A 988 -64.67 2.94 34.50
CA GLY A 988 -65.35 4.27 34.55
C GLY A 988 -65.13 5.20 35.78
N ASP A 989 -65.50 6.49 35.82
CA ASP A 989 -65.86 7.55 34.83
C ASP A 989 -66.03 8.86 35.66
N ALA A 990 -65.79 10.12 35.26
CA ALA A 990 -65.16 10.85 34.13
C ALA A 990 -64.50 12.14 34.74
N ASP A 991 -64.27 13.35 34.19
CA ASP A 991 -64.48 14.13 32.94
C ASP A 991 -63.51 15.37 33.00
N GLY A 992 -63.44 16.29 32.00
CA GLY A 992 -63.00 17.68 32.25
C GLY A 992 -62.00 18.42 31.31
N THR A 993 -61.98 18.16 29.99
CA THR A 993 -61.59 19.10 28.89
C THR A 993 -60.31 19.99 28.97
N SER A 994 -59.36 19.85 28.01
CA SER A 994 -58.78 20.97 27.20
C SER A 994 -57.81 20.52 26.08
N SER A 995 -57.69 21.35 25.03
CA SER A 995 -56.73 21.26 23.90
C SER A 995 -55.42 22.05 24.22
N ASP A 996 -54.34 22.12 23.43
CA ASP A 996 -54.22 22.16 21.95
C ASP A 996 -52.81 21.78 21.40
N SER A 997 -52.63 21.78 20.07
CA SER A 997 -51.39 21.37 19.36
C SER A 997 -50.39 22.53 19.09
N PRO A 998 -49.16 22.24 18.60
CA PRO A 998 -48.92 22.25 17.14
C PRO A 998 -47.89 21.21 16.61
N GLN A 999 -47.85 21.03 15.27
CA GLN A 999 -46.88 20.21 14.53
C GLN A 999 -45.61 20.99 14.11
N SER A 1000 -44.47 20.28 13.95
CA SER A 1000 -43.45 20.63 12.93
C SER A 1000 -42.55 19.43 12.54
N THR A 1001 -42.73 18.95 11.31
CA THR A 1001 -41.74 18.36 10.38
C THR A 1001 -40.44 17.72 10.92
N GLY A 1002 -40.31 16.41 10.68
CA GLY A 1002 -39.06 15.69 10.40
C GLY A 1002 -39.37 14.61 9.35
N ALA A 1003 -38.43 14.23 8.50
CA ALA A 1003 -38.66 13.28 7.40
C ALA A 1003 -38.03 11.91 7.67
N ASP A 1004 -38.76 10.84 7.39
CA ASP A 1004 -38.29 9.46 7.52
C ASP A 1004 -37.37 9.06 6.36
N SER A 1005 -36.32 8.27 6.67
CA SER A 1005 -35.41 7.68 5.67
C SER A 1005 -35.26 6.18 5.92
N SER A 1006 -36.18 5.38 5.36
CA SER A 1006 -36.33 3.95 5.64
C SER A 1006 -36.44 3.12 4.36
N SER A 1007 -35.30 2.79 3.74
CA SER A 1007 -35.28 2.08 2.44
C SER A 1007 -34.04 1.21 2.14
N VAL A 1008 -32.95 1.27 2.92
CA VAL A 1008 -31.64 0.68 2.53
C VAL A 1008 -31.26 -0.61 3.31
N GLU A 1009 -32.11 -1.08 4.24
CA GLU A 1009 -31.69 -2.08 5.24
C GLU A 1009 -31.53 -3.53 4.74
N ASN A 1010 -31.98 -3.88 3.53
CA ASN A 1010 -31.79 -5.23 2.96
C ASN A 1010 -31.56 -5.17 1.43
N LEU A 1011 -30.30 -5.33 1.01
CA LEU A 1011 -29.90 -5.56 -0.39
C LEU A 1011 -29.37 -6.99 -0.54
N THR A 1012 -29.59 -7.63 -1.69
CA THR A 1012 -28.83 -8.84 -2.08
C THR A 1012 -27.50 -8.45 -2.73
N VAL A 1013 -26.52 -9.38 -2.77
CA VAL A 1013 -25.22 -9.13 -3.45
C VAL A 1013 -25.42 -8.71 -4.91
N ALA A 1014 -26.29 -9.41 -5.66
CA ALA A 1014 -26.55 -9.10 -7.07
C ALA A 1014 -27.22 -7.73 -7.30
N GLU A 1015 -28.02 -7.25 -6.33
CA GLU A 1015 -28.58 -5.90 -6.36
C GLU A 1015 -27.53 -4.85 -5.96
N ALA A 1016 -26.66 -5.15 -5.01
CA ALA A 1016 -25.54 -4.28 -4.63
C ALA A 1016 -24.54 -4.10 -5.78
N ASP A 1017 -24.19 -5.18 -6.50
CA ASP A 1017 -23.37 -5.14 -7.72
C ASP A 1017 -24.03 -4.31 -8.83
N ARG A 1018 -25.33 -4.51 -9.06
CA ARG A 1018 -26.07 -3.82 -10.13
C ARG A 1018 -26.33 -2.33 -9.83
N LEU A 1019 -26.51 -1.95 -8.57
CA LEU A 1019 -26.83 -0.58 -8.16
C LEU A 1019 -25.59 0.24 -7.80
N TYR A 1020 -24.56 -0.41 -7.26
CA TYR A 1020 -23.29 0.20 -6.81
C TYR A 1020 -22.09 -0.63 -7.31
N PRO A 1021 -21.79 -0.58 -8.63
CA PRO A 1021 -20.81 -1.44 -9.26
C PRO A 1021 -19.35 -1.02 -8.99
N TYR A 1022 -19.10 0.26 -8.71
CA TYR A 1022 -17.79 0.78 -8.38
C TYR A 1022 -17.57 0.70 -6.87
N GLY A 1023 -16.36 0.42 -6.42
CA GLY A 1023 -16.07 0.42 -4.99
C GLY A 1023 -14.60 0.35 -4.63
N HIS A 1024 -14.35 0.49 -3.34
CA HIS A 1024 -13.06 0.31 -2.68
C HIS A 1024 -13.23 -0.65 -1.50
N GLN A 1025 -12.28 -1.56 -1.33
CA GLN A 1025 -12.21 -2.44 -0.17
C GLN A 1025 -10.84 -2.35 0.52
N VAL A 1026 -10.82 -2.55 1.84
CA VAL A 1026 -9.59 -2.57 2.64
C VAL A 1026 -9.72 -3.53 3.83
N GLU A 1027 -8.64 -4.22 4.16
CA GLU A 1027 -8.55 -5.12 5.31
C GLU A 1027 -8.49 -4.35 6.63
N LEU A 1028 -9.05 -4.95 7.69
CA LEU A 1028 -9.18 -4.33 9.00
C LEU A 1028 -8.32 -5.07 10.06
N PRO A 1029 -7.68 -4.34 10.99
CA PRO A 1029 -6.92 -4.95 12.08
C PRO A 1029 -7.75 -5.94 12.92
N ALA A 1030 -7.13 -7.09 13.25
CA ALA A 1030 -7.80 -8.21 13.93
C ALA A 1030 -8.20 -7.94 15.40
N ASP A 1031 -7.83 -6.79 15.95
CA ASP A 1031 -8.16 -6.32 17.30
C ASP A 1031 -9.32 -5.30 17.34
N PHE A 1032 -9.95 -5.00 16.20
CA PHE A 1032 -11.03 -4.02 16.10
C PHE A 1032 -12.43 -4.62 16.37
N ASP A 1033 -13.21 -4.08 17.31
CA ASP A 1033 -14.61 -4.52 17.51
C ASP A 1033 -15.55 -3.87 16.49
N LEU A 1034 -15.87 -4.65 15.46
CA LEU A 1034 -16.71 -4.27 14.32
C LEU A 1034 -18.16 -3.93 14.71
N LYS A 1035 -18.60 -4.23 15.94
CA LYS A 1035 -20.02 -4.14 16.30
C LYS A 1035 -20.49 -2.75 16.67
N ASP A 1036 -19.62 -1.82 17.05
CA ASP A 1036 -20.01 -0.52 17.61
C ASP A 1036 -19.84 0.67 16.66
N ILE A 1037 -19.50 0.42 15.40
CA ILE A 1037 -19.36 1.43 14.35
C ILE A 1037 -20.75 1.72 13.72
N VAL A 1038 -21.02 2.98 13.39
CA VAL A 1038 -22.29 3.41 12.75
C VAL A 1038 -22.04 4.09 11.40
N SER A 1039 -20.96 4.85 11.26
CA SER A 1039 -20.61 5.48 10.00
C SER A 1039 -19.11 5.73 9.86
N VAL A 1040 -18.65 5.78 8.62
CA VAL A 1040 -17.27 6.11 8.24
C VAL A 1040 -17.27 7.48 7.57
N GLN A 1041 -16.38 8.37 8.00
CA GLN A 1041 -16.22 9.71 7.45
C GLN A 1041 -14.90 9.84 6.70
N SER A 1042 -14.96 10.36 5.48
CA SER A 1042 -13.81 10.76 4.66
C SER A 1042 -13.97 12.22 4.27
N GLY A 1043 -13.05 13.08 4.69
CA GLY A 1043 -13.17 14.54 4.53
C GLY A 1043 -14.46 15.10 5.15
N THR A 1044 -15.33 15.68 4.31
CA THR A 1044 -16.66 16.18 4.69
C THR A 1044 -17.79 15.17 4.52
N THR A 1045 -17.52 14.00 3.93
CA THR A 1045 -18.53 13.01 3.56
C THR A 1045 -18.67 11.96 4.65
N VAL A 1046 -19.88 11.77 5.18
CA VAL A 1046 -20.21 10.73 6.16
C VAL A 1046 -21.02 9.63 5.47
N ILE A 1047 -20.55 8.39 5.58
CA ILE A 1047 -21.11 7.20 4.95
C ILE A 1047 -21.64 6.28 6.06
N ASN A 1048 -22.96 6.15 6.19
CA ASN A 1048 -23.56 5.27 7.18
C ASN A 1048 -23.32 3.80 6.77
N LEU A 1049 -22.99 2.96 7.76
CA LEU A 1049 -22.87 1.53 7.55
C LEU A 1049 -24.26 0.91 7.39
N VAL A 1050 -24.45 0.13 6.34
CA VAL A 1050 -25.61 -0.71 6.10
C VAL A 1050 -25.29 -2.17 6.45
N LEU A 1051 -26.32 -3.02 6.54
CA LEU A 1051 -26.11 -4.45 6.69
C LEU A 1051 -25.40 -5.02 5.45
N GLU A 1052 -24.51 -5.98 5.67
CA GLU A 1052 -23.83 -6.73 4.61
C GLU A 1052 -24.85 -7.34 3.62
N PRO A 1053 -24.70 -7.10 2.29
CA PRO A 1053 -25.59 -7.67 1.29
C PRO A 1053 -25.54 -9.20 1.31
N LYS A 1054 -26.71 -9.85 1.36
CA LYS A 1054 -26.79 -11.31 1.50
C LYS A 1054 -26.78 -12.01 0.15
N LEU A 1055 -26.16 -13.20 0.15
CA LEU A 1055 -26.19 -14.19 -0.95
C LEU A 1055 -27.60 -14.76 -1.15
#